data_AF-A0A3Q9KXV2-F1
#
_entry.id   AF-A0A3Q9KXV2-F1
#
_cell.length_a   1.000
_cell.length_b   1.000
_cell.length_c   1.000
_cell.angle_alpha   90.00
_cell.angle_beta   90.00
_cell.angle_gamma   90.00
#
_symmetry.space_group_name_H-M   'P 1'
#
loop_
_entity.id
_entity.type
_entity.pdbx_description
1 polymer ?
#
loop_
_entity_poly.entity_id
_entity_poly.type
_entity_poly.pdbx_seq_one_letter_code
_entity_poly.pdbx_strand_id
1 'polypeptide(L)'
;MTLPRPALAGTPAPTGLARSRPAGARTGPADPAGPACATFPAEPGRSLRENLLHALGPREPRSADALSALSDATLRELARTGLCSPASVRSPGPPTGWPGALAALTPEQTTVAGYCALLGPDVSPSLLAAVGGWDLGRVLAVLDELVARGVVREDESGAPLFHFRHPLLRVLAYTRVPPGRRIAAHAAAARALAGVGAPLSQRAPHLARSAAPGETEAARLLHRAAHHVLDSRPDSAADWLLAALRVHPADPEGGAATLRTRILLCVAAARCGQRAEVVRRMPEVLASPLLPPEERGRLLDVYARMEDGLGRHREARALLAAEPLGTGPAVPAAPDTALLLRSAALSAAAGDLVAVRERLAAVTAATAASPGRAPGDAVRRMSAAASLALGTALASDVTARDAAVADATRRADLLTDAALPEVLDAVVRLGRAQYLTSRHRDAVRLFDRGVRSARAGGRTAELPALLIGHARAEAVLGRLASASASAAEAAGAARLLDCPELAHEAGVIGGWTTLWSAGHEAAEPAARDLAGAGGPSGERGRAAALLLAAVHLEAGRPHESLALLLSPAADGSGPPGSGRAPWWSLACLAAVAAGLDGTARRCAAVARAAAGASRLPADHAAVLRAEAALVADEAALPLLASAVEQHVHDGALPLECRTRLLLARRLLGAGRLPEAAFHAGLAKSRAEPTGSEPLRLLAVDVQRAIGARRPRGTGSPGGAGAAGLSQREREILALVCRGMSNRAIAGALFVSVKTVEAHLTRVFRKTGTRSRAALLATFGAARPTEVLAPVESGAAARV
;
A
#
# COMPACT_ATOMS: atom_id res chain seq x y z
N MET A 1 -31.00 4.61 35.88
CA MET A 1 -31.52 5.84 36.52
C MET A 1 -30.36 6.80 36.72
N THR A 2 -30.56 7.99 36.18
CA THR A 2 -29.71 9.18 36.02
C THR A 2 -28.99 9.66 37.27
N LEU A 3 -27.71 10.07 37.14
CA LEU A 3 -27.00 11.04 38.00
C LEU A 3 -25.71 11.56 37.27
N PRO A 4 -25.16 12.76 37.58
CA PRO A 4 -25.31 13.96 36.74
C PRO A 4 -23.99 14.65 36.28
N ARG A 5 -24.14 15.61 35.34
CA ARG A 5 -23.12 16.59 34.89
C ARG A 5 -22.85 17.69 35.94
N PRO A 6 -21.63 18.25 36.05
CA PRO A 6 -21.40 19.53 36.69
C PRO A 6 -21.35 20.70 35.69
N ALA A 7 -21.77 21.86 36.20
CA ALA A 7 -22.09 23.10 35.50
C ALA A 7 -20.88 24.00 35.22
N LEU A 8 -21.05 24.83 34.20
CA LEU A 8 -20.21 25.98 33.83
C LEU A 8 -20.43 27.14 34.83
N ALA A 9 -19.35 27.81 35.22
CA ALA A 9 -19.36 29.14 35.84
C ALA A 9 -18.32 30.02 35.11
N GLY A 10 -18.71 31.24 34.74
CA GLY A 10 -17.96 32.13 33.86
C GLY A 10 -16.98 33.10 34.54
N THR A 11 -15.97 33.49 33.75
CA THR A 11 -15.33 34.83 33.57
C THR A 11 -14.76 35.59 34.78
N PRO A 12 -13.58 36.26 34.65
CA PRO A 12 -13.47 37.48 33.83
C PRO A 12 -12.18 37.67 33.00
N ALA A 13 -12.26 38.60 32.05
CA ALA A 13 -11.18 39.09 31.19
C ALA A 13 -10.14 39.93 31.94
N PRO A 14 -8.96 40.15 31.33
CA PRO A 14 -8.40 41.49 31.35
C PRO A 14 -7.94 41.99 29.96
N THR A 15 -8.25 43.26 29.74
CA THR A 15 -7.73 44.17 28.72
C THR A 15 -6.29 44.59 29.05
N GLY A 16 -5.46 44.80 28.03
CA GLY A 16 -4.10 45.34 28.19
C GLY A 16 -3.40 45.60 26.86
N LEU A 17 -3.42 46.87 26.44
CA LEU A 17 -2.88 47.43 25.20
C LEU A 17 -1.36 47.67 25.21
N ALA A 18 -0.81 47.66 23.98
CA ALA A 18 0.33 48.44 23.47
C ALA A 18 1.78 47.92 23.69
N ARG A 19 2.49 47.57 22.59
CA ARG A 19 3.24 48.52 21.74
C ARG A 19 3.80 47.87 20.45
N SER A 20 3.58 48.60 19.35
CA SER A 20 4.17 48.59 18.00
C SER A 20 5.70 48.76 18.01
N ARG A 21 6.56 48.51 16.99
CA ARG A 21 6.58 48.42 15.49
C ARG A 21 8.06 48.01 15.10
N PRO A 22 8.54 47.91 13.82
CA PRO A 22 7.88 47.89 12.49
C PRO A 22 8.41 46.86 11.43
N ALA A 23 7.51 46.59 10.46
CA ALA A 23 7.61 46.40 8.99
C ALA A 23 8.91 46.07 8.20
N GLY A 24 8.73 45.16 7.22
CA GLY A 24 9.43 45.06 5.92
C GLY A 24 9.57 43.59 5.49
N ALA A 25 8.76 43.00 4.61
CA ALA A 25 8.54 43.34 3.21
C ALA A 25 7.17 42.81 2.72
N ARG A 26 6.52 43.62 1.88
CA ARG A 26 5.24 43.30 1.24
C ARG A 26 5.47 42.38 0.04
N THR A 27 4.90 41.18 0.04
CA THR A 27 4.48 40.49 -1.20
C THR A 27 3.01 40.81 -1.40
N GLY A 28 2.67 41.43 -2.55
CA GLY A 28 1.32 41.88 -2.89
C GLY A 28 0.27 40.77 -2.96
N PRO A 29 -1.01 41.13 -3.13
CA PRO A 29 -2.10 40.16 -3.15
C PRO A 29 -1.95 39.23 -4.34
N ALA A 30 -1.98 37.92 -4.08
CA ALA A 30 -2.08 36.90 -5.11
C ALA A 30 -3.41 37.07 -5.85
N ASP A 31 -3.31 37.23 -7.17
CA ASP A 31 -4.41 37.30 -8.13
C ASP A 31 -5.36 36.09 -7.97
N PRO A 32 -6.69 36.28 -7.89
CA PRO A 32 -7.64 35.19 -7.93
C PRO A 32 -7.98 34.83 -9.38
N ALA A 33 -8.02 33.51 -9.67
CA ALA A 33 -8.67 32.87 -10.81
C ALA A 33 -8.03 32.98 -12.22
N GLY A 34 -7.38 31.88 -12.62
CA GLY A 34 -7.32 31.42 -14.02
C GLY A 34 -7.59 29.90 -14.05
N PRO A 35 -8.19 29.34 -15.12
CA PRO A 35 -8.57 27.93 -15.16
C PRO A 35 -7.32 27.05 -15.01
N ALA A 36 -7.37 26.13 -14.03
CA ALA A 36 -6.31 25.19 -13.72
C ALA A 36 -5.91 24.38 -14.95
N CYS A 37 -4.64 24.51 -15.33
CA CYS A 37 -4.01 23.82 -16.45
C CYS A 37 -3.62 22.40 -16.01
N ALA A 38 -4.52 21.43 -16.15
CA ALA A 38 -4.27 20.04 -15.80
C ALA A 38 -3.61 19.29 -16.95
N THR A 39 -2.27 19.25 -17.00
CA THR A 39 -1.52 18.30 -17.86
C THR A 39 -0.30 17.68 -17.17
N PHE A 40 0.00 18.08 -15.93
CA PHE A 40 1.01 17.43 -15.08
C PHE A 40 0.55 17.45 -13.63
N PRO A 41 0.71 16.37 -12.84
CA PRO A 41 0.57 16.46 -11.39
C PRO A 41 1.66 17.40 -10.89
N ALA A 42 1.27 18.57 -10.38
CA ALA A 42 2.19 19.47 -9.73
C ALA A 42 2.50 18.92 -8.33
N GLU A 43 3.76 18.55 -8.06
CA GLU A 43 4.18 18.35 -6.67
C GLU A 43 4.07 19.69 -5.92
N PRO A 44 3.41 19.75 -4.75
CA PRO A 44 3.34 20.98 -3.97
C PRO A 44 4.77 21.41 -3.57
N GLY A 45 5.20 22.57 -4.07
CA GLY A 45 6.52 23.15 -3.80
C GLY A 45 7.49 23.18 -4.99
N ARG A 46 7.17 22.51 -6.11
CA ARG A 46 7.99 22.57 -7.34
C ARG A 46 7.45 23.56 -8.36
N SER A 47 8.35 24.28 -9.04
CA SER A 47 7.98 25.16 -10.15
C SER A 47 7.48 24.35 -11.36
N LEU A 48 6.64 24.94 -12.23
CA LEU A 48 6.18 24.31 -13.48
C LEU A 48 7.36 23.78 -14.33
N ARG A 49 8.48 24.50 -14.26
CA ARG A 49 9.74 24.16 -14.91
C ARG A 49 10.35 22.88 -14.34
N GLU A 50 10.40 22.73 -13.02
CA GLU A 50 10.90 21.52 -12.35
C GLU A 50 10.04 20.29 -12.65
N ASN A 51 8.72 20.45 -12.74
CA ASN A 51 7.82 19.35 -13.09
C ASN A 51 8.03 18.85 -14.53
N LEU A 52 8.26 19.77 -15.48
CA LEU A 52 8.59 19.44 -16.87
C LEU A 52 9.97 18.77 -16.99
N LEU A 53 10.97 19.28 -16.27
CA LEU A 53 12.33 18.70 -16.24
C LEU A 53 12.34 17.31 -15.61
N HIS A 54 11.54 17.09 -14.57
CA HIS A 54 11.42 15.79 -13.92
C HIS A 54 10.75 14.74 -14.83
N ALA A 55 9.72 15.13 -15.57
CA ALA A 55 9.03 14.27 -16.53
C ALA A 55 9.91 13.82 -17.71
N LEU A 56 10.92 14.62 -18.08
CA LEU A 56 11.92 14.25 -19.09
C LEU A 56 12.96 13.24 -18.58
N GLY A 57 13.08 13.07 -17.26
CA GLY A 57 14.02 12.15 -16.61
C GLY A 57 15.50 12.61 -16.67
N PRO A 58 16.38 12.01 -15.84
CA PRO A 58 17.80 12.37 -15.75
C PRO A 58 18.67 11.90 -16.93
N ARG A 59 18.07 11.30 -17.98
CA ARG A 59 18.81 10.69 -19.09
C ARG A 59 19.15 11.64 -20.24
N GLU A 60 18.69 12.89 -20.23
CA GLU A 60 18.94 13.83 -21.33
C GLU A 60 19.30 15.25 -20.86
N PRO A 61 20.57 15.53 -20.51
CA PRO A 61 21.01 16.86 -20.06
C PRO A 61 20.77 17.98 -21.09
N ARG A 62 20.80 17.68 -22.40
CA ARG A 62 20.59 18.67 -23.48
C ARG A 62 19.15 19.16 -23.61
N SER A 63 18.17 18.36 -23.18
CA SER A 63 16.75 18.71 -23.18
C SER A 63 16.42 19.63 -21.98
N ALA A 64 17.18 19.52 -20.88
CA ALA A 64 17.05 20.38 -19.71
C ALA A 64 17.54 21.82 -19.95
N ASP A 65 18.68 21.99 -20.64
CA ASP A 65 19.23 23.30 -21.02
C ASP A 65 18.31 24.06 -21.99
N ALA A 66 17.59 23.35 -22.86
CA ALA A 66 16.66 23.97 -23.79
C ALA A 66 15.36 24.44 -23.10
N LEU A 67 14.85 23.67 -22.13
CA LEU A 67 13.68 24.08 -21.35
C LEU A 67 13.98 25.23 -20.39
N SER A 68 15.20 25.32 -19.86
CA SER A 68 15.63 26.41 -18.97
C SER A 68 15.67 27.77 -19.69
N ALA A 69 15.90 27.77 -21.01
CA ALA A 69 15.88 28.95 -21.86
C ALA A 69 14.46 29.45 -22.23
N LEU A 70 13.40 28.70 -21.92
CA LEU A 70 12.02 29.09 -22.23
C LEU A 70 11.41 29.98 -21.14
N SER A 71 10.66 31.01 -21.56
CA SER A 71 9.93 31.88 -20.64
C SER A 71 8.78 31.13 -19.94
N ASP A 72 8.40 31.56 -18.74
CA ASP A 72 7.28 30.96 -18.00
C ASP A 72 5.94 31.07 -18.72
N ALA A 73 5.77 32.05 -19.61
CA ALA A 73 4.63 32.12 -20.50
C ALA A 73 4.64 30.99 -21.54
N THR A 74 5.82 30.68 -22.09
CA THR A 74 6.03 29.59 -23.05
C THR A 74 5.86 28.22 -22.38
N LEU A 75 6.38 28.04 -21.17
CA LEU A 75 6.22 26.82 -20.37
C LEU A 75 4.75 26.58 -19.97
N ARG A 76 4.00 27.64 -19.65
CA ARG A 76 2.55 27.55 -19.39
C ARG A 76 1.77 27.18 -20.64
N GLU A 77 2.12 27.76 -21.79
CA GLU A 77 1.49 27.41 -23.06
C GLU A 77 1.81 25.96 -23.47
N LEU A 78 3.05 25.54 -23.23
CA LEU A 78 3.50 24.16 -23.38
C LEU A 78 2.66 23.17 -22.58
N ALA A 79 2.46 23.44 -21.29
CA ALA A 79 1.58 22.63 -20.46
C ALA A 79 0.16 22.58 -21.03
N ARG A 80 -0.42 23.69 -21.46
CA ARG A 80 -1.78 23.73 -22.06
C ARG A 80 -1.93 22.95 -23.37
N THR A 81 -0.84 22.73 -24.10
CA THR A 81 -0.91 22.14 -25.45
C THR A 81 -0.96 20.62 -25.46
N GLY A 82 -0.63 19.95 -24.35
CA GLY A 82 -0.50 18.49 -24.29
C GLY A 82 0.67 17.93 -25.11
N LEU A 83 1.54 18.79 -25.66
CA LEU A 83 2.67 18.40 -26.51
C LEU A 83 3.82 17.73 -25.72
N CYS A 84 3.78 17.82 -24.39
CA CYS A 84 4.73 17.18 -23.45
C CYS A 84 4.11 15.95 -22.76
N SER A 85 3.53 15.01 -23.49
CA SER A 85 3.10 13.74 -22.90
C SER A 85 4.30 12.82 -22.64
N PRO A 86 4.32 11.96 -21.60
CA PRO A 86 5.39 10.97 -21.40
C PRO A 86 5.64 10.05 -22.60
N ALA A 87 4.65 9.90 -23.50
CA ALA A 87 4.78 9.15 -24.75
C ALA A 87 5.60 9.90 -25.83
N SER A 88 5.55 11.24 -25.89
CA SER A 88 6.30 12.03 -26.88
C SER A 88 7.78 12.19 -26.53
N VAL A 89 8.17 11.87 -25.29
CA VAL A 89 9.53 12.02 -24.74
C VAL A 89 10.44 10.82 -25.03
N ARG A 90 9.93 9.73 -25.63
CA ARG A 90 10.72 8.54 -25.97
C ARG A 90 11.50 8.65 -27.30
N SER A 91 11.48 9.82 -27.94
CA SER A 91 12.24 10.06 -29.18
C SER A 91 13.72 10.33 -28.87
N PRO A 92 14.67 9.99 -29.77
CA PRO A 92 16.07 10.38 -29.60
C PRO A 92 16.18 11.90 -29.43
N GLY A 93 17.06 12.33 -28.52
CA GLY A 93 17.24 13.73 -28.15
C GLY A 93 17.43 14.70 -29.33
N PRO A 94 17.19 16.01 -29.10
CA PRO A 94 17.11 16.99 -30.18
C PRO A 94 18.44 17.10 -30.97
N PRO A 95 18.39 17.36 -32.29
CA PRO A 95 19.59 17.48 -33.10
C PRO A 95 20.50 18.64 -32.63
N THR A 96 21.82 18.51 -32.76
CA THR A 96 22.78 19.57 -32.40
C THR A 96 22.50 20.88 -33.16
N GLY A 97 22.46 22.03 -32.48
CA GLY A 97 22.28 23.36 -33.10
C GLY A 97 20.83 23.78 -33.38
N TRP A 98 19.84 23.00 -32.95
CA TRP A 98 18.43 23.21 -33.28
C TRP A 98 17.76 24.54 -32.84
N PRO A 99 18.17 25.23 -31.74
CA PRO A 99 17.60 26.56 -31.43
C PRO A 99 17.96 27.58 -32.52
N GLY A 100 19.14 27.42 -33.13
CA GLY A 100 19.59 28.20 -34.28
C GLY A 100 18.81 27.89 -35.56
N ALA A 101 18.44 26.61 -35.77
CA ALA A 101 17.67 26.19 -36.95
C ALA A 101 16.30 26.90 -37.04
N LEU A 102 15.60 27.08 -35.91
CA LEU A 102 14.38 27.88 -35.88
C LEU A 102 14.67 29.37 -35.96
N ALA A 103 15.70 29.89 -35.28
CA ALA A 103 16.05 31.32 -35.33
C ALA A 103 16.44 31.83 -36.73
N ALA A 104 16.97 30.97 -37.59
CA ALA A 104 17.38 31.28 -38.95
C ALA A 104 16.26 31.16 -40.00
N LEU A 105 15.02 30.85 -39.60
CA LEU A 105 13.89 30.74 -40.53
C LEU A 105 13.45 32.12 -41.03
N THR A 106 13.11 32.21 -42.31
CA THR A 106 12.45 33.40 -42.87
C THR A 106 11.07 33.61 -42.22
N PRO A 107 10.47 34.81 -42.31
CA PRO A 107 9.12 35.05 -41.80
C PRO A 107 8.08 34.08 -42.38
N GLU A 108 8.22 33.71 -43.66
CA GLU A 108 7.35 32.77 -44.37
C GLU A 108 7.54 31.33 -43.85
N GLN A 109 8.78 30.85 -43.77
CA GLN A 109 9.12 29.54 -43.20
C GLN A 109 8.66 29.41 -41.75
N THR A 110 8.83 30.47 -40.95
CA THR A 110 8.37 30.52 -39.55
C THR A 110 6.86 30.38 -39.47
N THR A 111 6.13 31.02 -40.39
CA THR A 111 4.67 30.97 -40.43
C THR A 111 4.18 29.58 -40.85
N VAL A 112 4.75 29.00 -41.90
CA VAL A 112 4.42 27.64 -42.37
C VAL A 112 4.74 26.61 -41.28
N ALA A 113 5.93 26.64 -40.69
CA ALA A 113 6.31 25.76 -39.58
C ALA A 113 5.37 25.92 -38.37
N GLY A 114 4.96 27.14 -38.05
CA GLY A 114 4.00 27.39 -36.98
C GLY A 114 2.62 26.76 -37.24
N TYR A 115 2.14 26.81 -38.49
CA TYR A 115 0.88 26.17 -38.89
C TYR A 115 1.01 24.64 -38.96
N CYS A 116 2.15 24.10 -39.40
CA CYS A 116 2.45 22.67 -39.27
C CYS A 116 2.33 22.22 -37.81
N ALA A 117 2.95 22.96 -36.90
CA ALA A 117 2.95 22.60 -35.48
C ALA A 117 1.54 22.59 -34.87
N LEU A 118 0.69 23.49 -35.35
CA LEU A 118 -0.71 23.62 -34.94
C LEU A 118 -1.57 22.43 -35.37
N LEU A 119 -1.35 21.89 -36.58
CA LEU A 119 -2.19 20.85 -37.19
C LEU A 119 -2.06 19.47 -36.56
N GLY A 120 -0.87 19.10 -36.07
CA GLY A 120 -0.70 17.75 -35.55
C GLY A 120 0.74 17.28 -35.55
N PRO A 121 0.98 16.04 -35.07
CA PRO A 121 2.23 15.35 -35.34
C PRO A 121 2.38 15.11 -36.84
N ASP A 122 1.31 14.70 -37.52
CA ASP A 122 1.30 14.37 -38.95
C ASP A 122 0.52 15.43 -39.73
N VAL A 123 1.17 16.06 -40.70
CA VAL A 123 0.64 17.24 -41.41
C VAL A 123 0.51 16.95 -42.89
N SER A 124 -0.71 17.04 -43.41
CA SER A 124 -0.98 16.99 -44.85
C SER A 124 -0.74 18.38 -45.49
N PRO A 125 0.01 18.48 -46.61
CA PRO A 125 0.23 19.74 -47.32
C PRO A 125 -1.05 20.41 -47.81
N SER A 126 -2.05 19.63 -48.24
CA SER A 126 -3.34 20.15 -48.69
C SER A 126 -4.14 20.75 -47.54
N LEU A 127 -4.13 20.10 -46.36
CA LEU A 127 -4.72 20.66 -45.15
C LEU A 127 -3.99 21.93 -44.70
N LEU A 128 -2.66 21.93 -44.75
CA LEU A 128 -1.83 23.08 -44.41
C LEU A 128 -2.12 24.29 -45.31
N ALA A 129 -2.20 24.08 -46.62
CA ALA A 129 -2.58 25.10 -47.59
C ALA A 129 -4.00 25.64 -47.34
N ALA A 130 -4.96 24.74 -47.12
CA ALA A 130 -6.35 25.12 -46.83
C ALA A 130 -6.49 25.96 -45.54
N VAL A 131 -5.70 25.65 -44.50
CA VAL A 131 -5.75 26.36 -43.21
C VAL A 131 -4.99 27.68 -43.25
N GLY A 132 -3.87 27.73 -44.00
CA GLY A 132 -3.09 28.94 -44.23
C GLY A 132 -3.73 29.91 -45.22
N GLY A 133 -4.66 29.44 -46.06
CA GLY A 133 -5.18 30.21 -47.19
C GLY A 133 -4.11 30.44 -48.26
N TRP A 134 -3.22 29.46 -48.45
CA TRP A 134 -2.07 29.55 -49.34
C TRP A 134 -2.24 28.68 -50.58
N ASP A 135 -1.52 29.03 -51.64
CA ASP A 135 -1.35 28.16 -52.80
C ASP A 135 -0.56 26.89 -52.40
N LEU A 136 -1.04 25.72 -52.84
CA LEU A 136 -0.43 24.43 -52.48
C LEU A 136 1.00 24.30 -53.02
N GLY A 137 1.26 24.79 -54.24
CA GLY A 137 2.60 24.75 -54.83
C GLY A 137 3.59 25.58 -54.03
N ARG A 138 3.18 26.75 -53.53
CA ARG A 138 4.00 27.57 -52.64
C ARG A 138 4.26 26.88 -51.29
N VAL A 139 3.26 26.22 -50.71
CA VAL A 139 3.41 25.48 -49.44
C VAL A 139 4.40 24.33 -49.59
N LEU A 140 4.33 23.57 -50.69
CA LEU A 140 5.25 22.47 -50.96
C LEU A 140 6.70 22.98 -51.06
N ALA A 141 6.94 24.07 -51.79
CA ALA A 141 8.27 24.68 -51.89
C ALA A 141 8.83 25.09 -50.51
N VAL A 142 8.00 25.64 -49.63
CA VAL A 142 8.44 26.00 -48.27
C VAL A 142 8.66 24.76 -47.39
N LEU A 143 7.87 23.69 -47.57
CA LEU A 143 8.10 22.42 -46.88
C LEU A 143 9.45 21.80 -47.28
N ASP A 144 9.82 21.83 -48.56
CA ASP A 144 11.12 21.37 -49.04
C ASP A 144 12.27 22.15 -48.37
N GLU A 145 12.13 23.47 -48.24
CA GLU A 145 13.08 24.32 -47.54
C GLU A 145 13.20 24.00 -46.04
N LEU A 146 12.08 23.61 -45.40
CA LEU A 146 12.04 23.19 -43.99
C LEU A 146 12.62 21.79 -43.79
N VAL A 147 12.45 20.89 -44.76
CA VAL A 147 13.09 19.56 -44.80
C VAL A 147 14.60 19.71 -44.95
N ALA A 148 15.07 20.53 -45.89
CA ALA A 148 16.50 20.80 -46.11
C ALA A 148 17.18 21.37 -44.85
N ARG A 149 16.44 22.12 -44.03
CA ARG A 149 16.90 22.69 -42.75
C ARG A 149 16.72 21.74 -41.54
N GLY A 150 16.15 20.55 -41.74
CA GLY A 150 15.96 19.54 -40.70
C GLY A 150 14.90 19.90 -39.65
N VAL A 151 13.96 20.79 -39.98
CA VAL A 151 12.86 21.19 -39.07
C VAL A 151 11.74 20.15 -39.11
N VAL A 152 11.33 19.77 -40.32
CA VAL A 152 10.36 18.72 -40.60
C VAL A 152 11.01 17.64 -41.45
N ARG A 153 10.40 16.47 -41.52
CA ARG A 153 10.76 15.38 -42.43
C ARG A 153 9.48 14.81 -43.05
N GLU A 154 9.61 14.28 -44.25
CA GLU A 154 8.55 13.50 -44.89
C GLU A 154 8.33 12.19 -44.13
N ASP A 155 7.12 11.66 -44.24
CA ASP A 155 6.79 10.36 -43.70
C ASP A 155 7.45 9.22 -44.48
N GLU A 156 8.08 8.31 -43.75
CA GLU A 156 8.88 7.22 -44.34
C GLU A 156 8.02 6.11 -44.93
N SER A 157 6.71 6.10 -44.66
CA SER A 157 5.76 5.11 -45.19
C SER A 157 5.26 5.44 -46.61
N GLY A 158 5.68 6.57 -47.19
CA GLY A 158 5.26 7.05 -48.50
C GLY A 158 3.90 7.74 -48.52
N ALA A 159 3.30 8.00 -47.34
CA ALA A 159 2.16 8.89 -47.23
C ALA A 159 2.60 10.35 -47.45
N PRO A 160 1.79 11.20 -48.12
CA PRO A 160 2.12 12.61 -48.34
C PRO A 160 1.90 13.43 -47.05
N LEU A 161 2.60 13.06 -45.99
CA LEU A 161 2.54 13.62 -44.65
C LEU A 161 3.93 14.09 -44.22
N PHE A 162 3.94 15.20 -43.47
CA PHE A 162 5.16 15.76 -42.90
C PHE A 162 5.02 15.78 -41.39
N HIS A 163 6.09 15.41 -40.68
CA HIS A 163 6.16 15.53 -39.22
C HIS A 163 7.43 16.24 -38.79
N PHE A 164 7.38 16.84 -37.60
CA PHE A 164 8.56 17.47 -37.03
C PHE A 164 9.63 16.42 -36.73
N ARG A 165 10.89 16.78 -37.00
CA ARG A 165 12.02 15.91 -36.66
C ARG A 165 12.12 15.64 -35.16
N HIS A 166 11.66 16.58 -34.35
CA HIS A 166 11.64 16.45 -32.89
C HIS A 166 10.41 17.15 -32.27
N PRO A 167 9.76 16.57 -31.24
CA PRO A 167 8.61 17.18 -30.56
C PRO A 167 8.88 18.59 -29.98
N LEU A 168 10.09 18.87 -29.50
CA LEU A 168 10.46 20.21 -29.03
C LEU A 168 10.51 21.27 -30.15
N LEU A 169 10.87 20.90 -31.38
CA LEU A 169 10.84 21.82 -32.52
C LEU A 169 9.40 22.24 -32.84
N ARG A 170 8.49 21.27 -32.79
CA ARG A 170 7.05 21.50 -32.95
C ARG A 170 6.53 22.50 -31.92
N VAL A 171 6.88 22.28 -30.66
CA VAL A 171 6.53 23.18 -29.55
C VAL A 171 7.00 24.61 -29.81
N LEU A 172 8.26 24.81 -30.19
CA LEU A 172 8.82 26.15 -30.41
C LEU A 172 8.25 26.81 -31.66
N ALA A 173 7.97 26.05 -32.71
CA ALA A 173 7.29 26.57 -33.90
C ALA A 173 5.87 27.04 -33.56
N TYR A 174 5.13 26.28 -32.72
CA TYR A 174 3.79 26.65 -32.27
C TYR A 174 3.77 27.97 -31.49
N THR A 175 4.72 28.17 -30.58
CA THR A 175 4.75 29.36 -29.69
C THR A 175 5.11 30.65 -30.43
N ARG A 176 5.70 30.54 -31.63
CA ARG A 176 5.98 31.68 -32.51
C ARG A 176 4.77 32.19 -33.28
N VAL A 177 3.68 31.41 -33.35
CA VAL A 177 2.45 31.88 -33.98
C VAL A 177 1.76 32.88 -33.03
N PRO A 178 1.47 34.13 -33.46
CA PRO A 178 0.81 35.10 -32.61
C PRO A 178 -0.56 34.61 -32.09
N PRO A 179 -0.97 34.94 -30.85
CA PRO A 179 -2.20 34.42 -30.25
C PRO A 179 -3.47 34.57 -31.11
N GLY A 180 -3.70 35.75 -31.69
CA GLY A 180 -4.86 35.98 -32.57
C GLY A 180 -4.85 35.12 -33.84
N ARG A 181 -3.67 34.93 -34.45
CA ARG A 181 -3.51 34.04 -35.62
C ARG A 181 -3.70 32.58 -35.24
N ARG A 182 -3.28 32.15 -34.04
CA ARG A 182 -3.51 30.78 -33.56
C ARG A 182 -4.98 30.44 -33.43
N ILE A 183 -5.80 31.35 -32.87
CA ILE A 183 -7.25 31.15 -32.75
C ILE A 183 -7.87 31.00 -34.14
N ALA A 184 -7.55 31.91 -35.07
CA ALA A 184 -8.04 31.87 -36.44
C ALA A 184 -7.62 30.59 -37.19
N ALA A 185 -6.36 30.16 -37.02
CA ALA A 185 -5.83 28.95 -37.62
C ALA A 185 -6.48 27.67 -37.06
N HIS A 186 -6.73 27.59 -35.74
CA HIS A 186 -7.50 26.49 -35.18
C HIS A 186 -8.94 26.46 -35.71
N ALA A 187 -9.59 27.63 -35.85
CA ALA A 187 -10.93 27.70 -36.44
C ALA A 187 -10.94 27.22 -37.90
N ALA A 188 -9.95 27.66 -38.69
CA ALA A 188 -9.79 27.23 -40.08
C ALA A 188 -9.50 25.73 -40.19
N ALA A 189 -8.63 25.18 -39.34
CA ALA A 189 -8.36 23.74 -39.28
C ALA A 189 -9.60 22.92 -38.95
N ALA A 190 -10.38 23.34 -37.95
CA ALA A 190 -11.63 22.66 -37.60
C ALA A 190 -12.63 22.63 -38.77
N ARG A 191 -12.73 23.72 -39.54
CA ARG A 191 -13.59 23.81 -40.74
C ARG A 191 -13.07 22.95 -41.90
N ALA A 192 -11.77 23.03 -42.21
CA ALA A 192 -11.16 22.25 -43.28
C ALA A 192 -11.30 20.75 -43.03
N LEU A 193 -11.02 20.30 -41.80
CA LEU A 193 -11.21 18.92 -41.37
C LEU A 193 -12.68 18.48 -41.43
N ALA A 194 -13.62 19.38 -41.08
CA ALA A 194 -15.05 19.09 -41.22
C ALA A 194 -15.47 18.91 -42.69
N GLY A 195 -14.93 19.74 -43.60
CA GLY A 195 -15.24 19.69 -45.04
C GLY A 195 -14.81 18.39 -45.71
N VAL A 196 -13.74 17.75 -45.22
CA VAL A 196 -13.26 16.44 -45.72
C VAL A 196 -13.81 15.24 -44.93
N GLY A 197 -14.74 15.46 -44.01
CA GLY A 197 -15.35 14.39 -43.22
C GLY A 197 -14.41 13.74 -42.18
N ALA A 198 -13.39 14.47 -41.71
CA ALA A 198 -12.42 13.93 -40.76
C ALA A 198 -13.07 13.50 -39.42
N PRO A 199 -12.53 12.46 -38.75
CA PRO A 199 -13.03 12.01 -37.45
C PRO A 199 -13.05 13.11 -36.38
N LEU A 200 -13.99 13.00 -35.43
CA LEU A 200 -14.10 13.96 -34.31
C LEU A 200 -12.83 14.04 -33.47
N SER A 201 -12.07 12.94 -33.35
CA SER A 201 -10.79 12.91 -32.62
C SER A 201 -9.74 13.83 -33.23
N GLN A 202 -9.77 14.06 -34.54
CA GLN A 202 -8.87 15.00 -35.23
C GLN A 202 -9.40 16.44 -35.17
N ARG A 203 -10.73 16.62 -35.18
CA ARG A 203 -11.37 17.95 -35.14
C ARG A 203 -11.38 18.58 -33.75
N ALA A 204 -11.57 17.77 -32.70
CA ALA A 204 -11.74 18.23 -31.32
C ALA A 204 -10.58 19.06 -30.75
N PRO A 205 -9.28 18.74 -30.99
CA PRO A 205 -8.16 19.58 -30.57
C PRO A 205 -8.24 21.02 -31.11
N HIS A 206 -8.75 21.19 -32.33
CA HIS A 206 -8.90 22.50 -32.95
C HIS A 206 -10.12 23.24 -32.40
N LEU A 207 -11.27 22.57 -32.34
CA LEU A 207 -12.50 23.13 -31.74
C LEU A 207 -12.27 23.59 -30.30
N ALA A 208 -11.55 22.80 -29.50
CA ALA A 208 -11.26 23.12 -28.11
C ALA A 208 -10.50 24.45 -27.96
N ARG A 209 -9.72 24.86 -28.97
CA ARG A 209 -8.88 26.06 -28.93
C ARG A 209 -9.48 27.25 -29.67
N SER A 210 -10.44 27.03 -30.57
CA SER A 210 -11.02 28.10 -31.40
C SER A 210 -12.47 28.44 -31.09
N ALA A 211 -13.24 27.54 -30.49
CA ALA A 211 -14.67 27.75 -30.28
C ALA A 211 -14.94 28.93 -29.33
N ALA A 212 -15.81 29.84 -29.76
CA ALA A 212 -16.20 31.00 -28.97
C ALA A 212 -17.35 30.67 -28.00
N PRO A 213 -17.49 31.42 -26.88
CA PRO A 213 -18.65 31.30 -25.99
C PRO A 213 -19.98 31.41 -26.77
N GLY A 214 -20.91 30.50 -26.51
CA GLY A 214 -22.21 30.43 -27.19
C GLY A 214 -22.28 29.50 -28.40
N GLU A 215 -21.15 28.95 -28.87
CA GLU A 215 -21.13 27.97 -29.97
C GLU A 215 -21.59 26.57 -29.52
N THR A 216 -22.90 26.40 -29.32
CA THR A 216 -23.50 25.16 -28.78
C THR A 216 -23.15 23.90 -29.58
N GLU A 217 -23.04 23.99 -30.91
CA GLU A 217 -22.67 22.84 -31.73
C GLU A 217 -21.20 22.44 -31.53
N ALA A 218 -20.29 23.41 -31.36
CA ALA A 218 -18.89 23.10 -31.05
C ALA A 218 -18.76 22.40 -29.69
N ALA A 219 -19.50 22.85 -28.67
CA ALA A 219 -19.55 22.18 -27.36
C ALA A 219 -20.09 20.74 -27.47
N ARG A 220 -21.14 20.50 -28.26
CA ARG A 220 -21.69 19.14 -28.50
C ARG A 220 -20.70 18.22 -29.22
N LEU A 221 -19.95 18.74 -30.18
CA LEU A 221 -18.93 17.97 -30.90
C LEU A 221 -17.76 17.60 -29.98
N LEU A 222 -17.32 18.52 -29.12
CA LEU A 222 -16.30 18.28 -28.10
C LEU A 222 -16.74 17.20 -27.10
N HIS A 223 -17.98 17.28 -26.60
CA HIS A 223 -18.55 16.24 -25.73
C HIS A 223 -18.55 14.86 -26.40
N ARG A 224 -19.05 14.77 -27.64
CA ARG A 224 -19.08 13.49 -28.40
C ARG A 224 -17.67 12.95 -28.65
N ALA A 225 -16.73 13.82 -29.02
CA ALA A 225 -15.33 13.44 -29.21
C ALA A 225 -14.72 12.87 -27.93
N ALA A 226 -14.96 13.51 -26.79
CA ALA A 226 -14.47 13.07 -25.48
C ALA A 226 -15.05 11.70 -25.10
N HIS A 227 -16.34 11.49 -25.31
CA HIS A 227 -17.00 10.21 -25.05
C HIS A 227 -16.35 9.06 -25.83
N HIS A 228 -16.04 9.26 -27.12
CA HIS A 228 -15.42 8.22 -27.96
C HIS A 228 -13.98 7.84 -27.55
N VAL A 229 -13.28 8.71 -26.84
CA VAL A 229 -11.85 8.51 -26.53
C VAL A 229 -11.62 8.29 -25.04
N LEU A 230 -12.67 8.27 -24.22
CA LEU A 230 -12.58 8.18 -22.77
C LEU A 230 -11.81 6.95 -22.27
N ASP A 231 -11.96 5.80 -22.94
CA ASP A 231 -11.27 4.55 -22.56
C ASP A 231 -9.80 4.53 -23.00
N SER A 232 -9.47 5.15 -24.13
CA SER A 232 -8.13 5.10 -24.73
C SER A 232 -7.24 6.31 -24.39
N ARG A 233 -7.83 7.49 -24.20
CA ARG A 233 -7.18 8.79 -23.95
C ARG A 233 -8.01 9.66 -22.99
N PRO A 234 -8.15 9.26 -21.71
CA PRO A 234 -8.98 9.98 -20.73
C PRO A 234 -8.49 11.40 -20.42
N ASP A 235 -7.20 11.66 -20.57
CA ASP A 235 -6.56 12.98 -20.46
C ASP A 235 -7.11 13.94 -21.52
N SER A 236 -7.08 13.52 -22.79
CA SER A 236 -7.63 14.30 -23.90
C SER A 236 -9.14 14.50 -23.78
N ALA A 237 -9.86 13.48 -23.29
CA ALA A 237 -11.28 13.59 -23.02
C ALA A 237 -11.56 14.67 -21.97
N ALA A 238 -10.82 14.70 -20.86
CA ALA A 238 -10.97 15.73 -19.82
C ALA A 238 -10.75 17.15 -20.38
N ASP A 239 -9.70 17.35 -21.17
CA ASP A 239 -9.40 18.65 -21.81
C ASP A 239 -10.54 19.13 -22.72
N TRP A 240 -11.08 18.23 -23.55
CA TRP A 240 -12.17 18.58 -24.46
C TRP A 240 -13.48 18.85 -23.72
N LEU A 241 -13.74 18.18 -22.60
CA LEU A 241 -14.91 18.45 -21.76
C LEU A 241 -14.79 19.78 -21.02
N LEU A 242 -13.60 20.13 -20.52
CA LEU A 242 -13.33 21.46 -19.98
C LEU A 242 -13.53 22.55 -21.05
N ALA A 243 -13.07 22.30 -22.27
CA ALA A 243 -13.32 23.22 -23.38
C ALA A 243 -14.81 23.33 -23.73
N ALA A 244 -15.56 22.22 -23.74
CA ALA A 244 -17.00 22.24 -23.95
C ALA A 244 -17.73 23.08 -22.89
N LEU A 245 -17.36 22.95 -21.61
CA LEU A 245 -17.91 23.76 -20.51
C LEU A 245 -17.51 25.24 -20.59
N ARG A 246 -16.38 25.58 -21.20
CA ARG A 246 -15.97 26.96 -21.44
C ARG A 246 -16.74 27.61 -22.59
N VAL A 247 -17.00 26.84 -23.65
CA VAL A 247 -17.74 27.27 -24.84
C VAL A 247 -19.22 27.45 -24.51
N HIS A 248 -19.77 26.53 -23.72
CA HIS A 248 -21.15 26.58 -23.27
C HIS A 248 -21.17 26.52 -21.74
N PRO A 249 -20.83 27.64 -21.06
CA PRO A 249 -20.99 27.74 -19.61
C PRO A 249 -22.47 27.58 -19.28
N ALA A 250 -22.78 26.91 -18.17
CA ALA A 250 -24.15 26.57 -17.80
C ALA A 250 -25.09 27.79 -17.92
N ASP A 251 -26.24 27.61 -18.58
CA ASP A 251 -27.38 28.51 -18.36
C ASP A 251 -27.71 28.54 -16.86
N PRO A 252 -28.34 29.61 -16.34
CA PRO A 252 -28.71 29.75 -14.92
C PRO A 252 -29.50 28.55 -14.34
N GLU A 253 -30.14 27.75 -15.20
CA GLU A 253 -30.90 26.55 -14.81
C GLU A 253 -30.16 25.21 -15.02
N GLY A 254 -28.89 25.22 -15.44
CA GLY A 254 -28.03 24.03 -15.46
C GLY A 254 -28.54 22.89 -16.35
N GLY A 255 -28.80 23.15 -17.63
CA GLY A 255 -29.40 22.18 -18.56
C GLY A 255 -28.71 20.81 -18.64
N ALA A 256 -29.49 19.78 -19.02
CA ALA A 256 -29.08 18.37 -19.01
C ALA A 256 -27.80 18.06 -19.82
N ALA A 257 -27.52 18.82 -20.90
CA ALA A 257 -26.31 18.67 -21.70
C ALA A 257 -25.03 19.08 -20.93
N THR A 258 -25.12 20.14 -20.14
CA THR A 258 -24.03 20.61 -19.27
C THR A 258 -23.78 19.62 -18.15
N LEU A 259 -24.84 19.08 -17.54
CA LEU A 259 -24.71 18.02 -16.53
C LEU A 259 -24.00 16.78 -17.08
N ARG A 260 -24.43 16.27 -18.25
CA ARG A 260 -23.76 15.12 -18.91
C ARG A 260 -22.27 15.37 -19.15
N THR A 261 -21.91 16.60 -19.52
CA THR A 261 -20.51 17.00 -19.73
C THR A 261 -19.72 17.03 -18.41
N ARG A 262 -20.31 17.55 -17.33
CA ARG A 262 -19.69 17.52 -15.99
C ARG A 262 -19.52 16.09 -15.45
N ILE A 263 -20.52 15.23 -15.64
CA ILE A 263 -20.45 13.80 -15.28
C ILE A 263 -19.28 13.13 -15.99
N LEU A 264 -19.22 13.27 -17.32
CA LEU A 264 -18.16 12.66 -18.12
C LEU A 264 -16.77 13.20 -17.76
N LEU A 265 -16.68 14.49 -17.39
CA LEU A 265 -15.43 15.09 -16.91
C LEU A 265 -14.97 14.49 -15.58
N CYS A 266 -15.87 14.28 -14.62
CA CYS A 266 -15.54 13.59 -13.37
C CYS A 266 -15.05 12.16 -13.63
N VAL A 267 -15.67 11.43 -14.56
CA VAL A 267 -15.24 10.07 -14.94
C VAL A 267 -13.86 10.10 -15.61
N ALA A 268 -13.62 11.04 -16.52
CA ALA A 268 -12.32 11.21 -17.18
C ALA A 268 -11.21 11.54 -16.17
N ALA A 269 -11.47 12.49 -15.26
CA ALA A 269 -10.54 12.88 -14.20
C ALA A 269 -10.24 11.72 -13.24
N ALA A 270 -11.26 10.93 -12.86
CA ALA A 270 -11.07 9.73 -12.04
C ALA A 270 -10.15 8.71 -12.72
N ARG A 271 -10.31 8.49 -14.03
CA ARG A 271 -9.44 7.58 -14.82
C ARG A 271 -8.00 8.10 -14.97
N CYS A 272 -7.83 9.41 -14.96
CA CYS A 272 -6.51 10.04 -14.93
C CYS A 272 -5.86 10.06 -13.53
N GLY A 273 -6.53 9.53 -12.50
CA GLY A 273 -6.04 9.59 -11.13
C GLY A 273 -6.10 11.00 -10.50
N GLN A 274 -6.82 11.95 -11.11
CA GLN A 274 -6.95 13.33 -10.62
C GLN A 274 -7.95 13.42 -9.46
N ARG A 275 -7.66 12.74 -8.35
CA ARG A 275 -8.60 12.55 -7.21
C ARG A 275 -9.13 13.86 -6.65
N ALA A 276 -8.25 14.83 -6.40
CA ALA A 276 -8.62 16.13 -5.84
C ALA A 276 -9.59 16.92 -6.74
N GLU A 277 -9.43 16.79 -8.06
CA GLU A 277 -10.29 17.47 -9.02
C GLU A 277 -11.70 16.88 -9.04
N VAL A 278 -11.80 15.54 -8.97
CA VAL A 278 -13.09 14.85 -8.86
C VAL A 278 -13.80 15.25 -7.57
N VAL A 279 -13.09 15.22 -6.43
CA VAL A 279 -13.65 15.60 -5.13
C VAL A 279 -14.18 17.04 -5.14
N ARG A 280 -13.48 17.95 -5.81
CA ARG A 280 -13.90 19.35 -5.94
C ARG A 280 -15.20 19.51 -6.74
N ARG A 281 -15.37 18.75 -7.83
CA ARG A 281 -16.49 18.93 -8.79
C ARG A 281 -17.71 18.05 -8.52
N MET A 282 -17.52 16.88 -7.93
CA MET A 282 -18.59 15.90 -7.76
C MET A 282 -19.78 16.39 -6.92
N PRO A 283 -19.62 17.21 -5.86
CA PRO A 283 -20.76 17.74 -5.10
C PRO A 283 -21.77 18.50 -5.98
N GLU A 284 -21.29 19.33 -6.92
CA GLU A 284 -22.16 20.07 -7.84
C GLU A 284 -22.93 19.14 -8.77
N VAL A 285 -22.31 18.04 -9.21
CA VAL A 285 -22.95 17.02 -10.06
C VAL A 285 -24.03 16.27 -9.28
N LEU A 286 -23.74 15.85 -8.05
CA LEU A 286 -24.65 15.09 -7.19
C LEU A 286 -25.81 15.92 -6.64
N ALA A 287 -25.66 17.24 -6.55
CA ALA A 287 -26.69 18.18 -6.12
C ALA A 287 -27.67 18.59 -7.25
N SER A 288 -27.35 18.25 -8.51
CA SER A 288 -28.18 18.62 -9.66
C SER A 288 -29.53 17.89 -9.66
N PRO A 289 -30.67 18.60 -9.79
CA PRO A 289 -31.99 17.96 -9.89
C PRO A 289 -32.20 17.21 -11.21
N LEU A 290 -31.36 17.48 -12.23
CA LEU A 290 -31.41 16.80 -13.53
C LEU A 290 -30.59 15.49 -13.55
N LEU A 291 -29.96 15.10 -12.44
CA LEU A 291 -29.20 13.86 -12.35
C LEU A 291 -30.16 12.67 -12.35
N PRO A 292 -30.04 11.72 -13.31
CA PRO A 292 -30.88 10.53 -13.30
C PRO A 292 -30.64 9.70 -12.02
N PRO A 293 -31.69 9.23 -11.33
CA PRO A 293 -31.56 8.44 -10.10
C PRO A 293 -30.66 7.21 -10.26
N GLU A 294 -30.69 6.57 -11.42
CA GLU A 294 -29.88 5.40 -11.77
C GLU A 294 -28.37 5.69 -11.94
N GLU A 295 -27.99 6.95 -12.18
CA GLU A 295 -26.57 7.34 -12.30
C GLU A 295 -25.97 7.74 -10.95
N ARG A 296 -26.81 8.17 -10.01
CA ARG A 296 -26.38 8.67 -8.70
C ARG A 296 -25.52 7.66 -7.94
N GLY A 297 -25.95 6.39 -7.88
CA GLY A 297 -25.22 5.33 -7.17
C GLY A 297 -23.82 5.10 -7.73
N ARG A 298 -23.68 5.04 -9.06
CA ARG A 298 -22.38 4.90 -9.74
C ARG A 298 -21.44 6.07 -9.44
N LEU A 299 -21.98 7.30 -9.46
CA LEU A 299 -21.19 8.50 -9.20
C LEU A 299 -20.77 8.62 -7.73
N LEU A 300 -21.62 8.19 -6.79
CA LEU A 300 -21.27 8.11 -5.37
C LEU A 300 -20.15 7.09 -5.11
N ASP A 301 -20.15 5.93 -5.76
CA ASP A 301 -19.04 4.97 -5.67
C ASP A 301 -17.74 5.57 -6.23
N VAL A 302 -17.79 6.27 -7.36
CA VAL A 302 -16.63 7.02 -7.88
C VAL A 302 -16.17 8.07 -6.86
N TYR A 303 -17.08 8.86 -6.30
CA TYR A 303 -16.75 9.92 -5.36
C TYR A 303 -16.09 9.35 -4.09
N ALA A 304 -16.72 8.35 -3.49
CA ALA A 304 -16.23 7.71 -2.28
C ALA A 304 -14.83 7.11 -2.50
N ARG A 305 -14.54 6.51 -3.67
CA ARG A 305 -13.19 6.04 -4.00
C ARG A 305 -12.16 7.17 -4.07
N MET A 306 -12.53 8.34 -4.58
CA MET A 306 -11.61 9.47 -4.69
C MET A 306 -11.32 10.06 -3.32
N GLU A 307 -12.34 10.22 -2.46
CA GLU A 307 -12.16 10.64 -1.06
C GLU A 307 -11.31 9.63 -0.28
N ASP A 308 -11.62 8.34 -0.40
CA ASP A 308 -10.88 7.26 0.26
C ASP A 308 -9.41 7.21 -0.18
N GLY A 309 -9.14 7.39 -1.48
CA GLY A 309 -7.79 7.45 -2.03
C GLY A 309 -7.00 8.72 -1.68
N LEU A 310 -7.66 9.75 -1.13
CA LEU A 310 -7.03 10.94 -0.52
C LEU A 310 -6.93 10.80 1.02
N GLY A 311 -7.25 9.62 1.56
CA GLY A 311 -7.23 9.33 3.00
C GLY A 311 -8.39 9.91 3.78
N ARG A 312 -9.39 10.50 3.10
CA ARG A 312 -10.60 11.07 3.70
C ARG A 312 -11.66 9.99 3.92
N HIS A 313 -11.27 8.97 4.69
CA HIS A 313 -12.06 7.76 4.93
C HIS A 313 -13.39 8.05 5.64
N ARG A 314 -13.46 9.12 6.45
CA ARG A 314 -14.68 9.50 7.17
C ARG A 314 -15.70 10.09 6.22
N GLU A 315 -15.25 10.98 5.33
CA GLU A 315 -16.01 11.64 4.29
C GLU A 315 -16.53 10.59 3.29
N ALA A 316 -15.65 9.70 2.82
CA ALA A 316 -16.04 8.58 1.95
C ALA A 316 -17.16 7.71 2.56
N ARG A 317 -17.09 7.42 3.87
CA ARG A 317 -18.13 6.65 4.56
C ARG A 317 -19.42 7.45 4.73
N ALA A 318 -19.33 8.72 5.10
CA ALA A 318 -20.49 9.59 5.26
C ALA A 318 -21.29 9.74 3.95
N LEU A 319 -20.58 9.85 2.82
CA LEU A 319 -21.18 9.90 1.49
C LEU A 319 -22.04 8.67 1.18
N LEU A 320 -21.58 7.48 1.54
CA LEU A 320 -22.31 6.23 1.29
C LEU A 320 -23.35 5.91 2.37
N ALA A 321 -23.15 6.41 3.58
CA ALA A 321 -24.07 6.24 4.69
C ALA A 321 -25.40 6.97 4.45
N ALA A 322 -25.35 8.13 3.78
CA ALA A 322 -26.51 8.97 3.50
C ALA A 322 -27.50 8.35 2.49
N GLU A 323 -27.10 7.33 1.74
CA GLU A 323 -28.00 6.68 0.77
C GLU A 323 -28.99 5.73 1.47
N PRO A 324 -30.30 5.88 1.20
CA PRO A 324 -31.34 5.09 1.87
C PRO A 324 -31.20 3.61 1.54
N LEU A 325 -31.29 2.77 2.57
CA LEU A 325 -31.16 1.30 2.49
C LEU A 325 -32.37 0.59 1.83
N GLY A 326 -33.32 1.35 1.28
CA GLY A 326 -34.46 0.84 0.51
C GLY A 326 -35.50 0.11 1.36
N THR A 327 -36.38 0.85 2.05
CA THR A 327 -37.63 0.31 2.64
C THR A 327 -38.74 1.38 2.72
N GLY A 328 -38.88 2.25 1.71
CA GLY A 328 -39.92 3.29 1.66
C GLY A 328 -40.82 3.14 0.44
N PRO A 329 -42.13 3.48 0.52
CA PRO A 329 -43.10 3.32 -0.56
C PRO A 329 -42.85 4.19 -1.82
N ALA A 330 -41.80 5.02 -1.81
CA ALA A 330 -41.46 5.97 -2.87
C ALA A 330 -40.10 5.73 -3.56
N VAL A 331 -39.42 4.60 -3.32
CA VAL A 331 -38.14 4.28 -3.99
C VAL A 331 -38.33 3.09 -4.95
N PRO A 332 -38.45 3.31 -6.28
CA PRO A 332 -38.82 2.26 -7.24
C PRO A 332 -37.67 1.34 -7.69
N ALA A 333 -36.44 1.50 -7.20
CA ALA A 333 -35.29 0.71 -7.64
C ALA A 333 -34.70 -0.09 -6.48
N ALA A 334 -34.42 -1.38 -6.72
CA ALA A 334 -33.61 -2.20 -5.82
C ALA A 334 -32.27 -1.51 -5.52
N PRO A 335 -31.78 -1.53 -4.27
CA PRO A 335 -30.57 -0.81 -3.91
C PRO A 335 -29.36 -1.34 -4.70
N ASP A 336 -28.51 -0.43 -5.17
CA ASP A 336 -27.30 -0.77 -5.93
C ASP A 336 -26.38 -1.64 -5.06
N THR A 337 -26.33 -2.92 -5.39
CA THR A 337 -25.56 -3.92 -4.64
C THR A 337 -24.06 -3.60 -4.64
N ALA A 338 -23.53 -2.99 -5.69
CA ALA A 338 -22.13 -2.58 -5.74
C ALA A 338 -21.85 -1.46 -4.73
N LEU A 339 -22.75 -0.48 -4.64
CA LEU A 339 -22.67 0.62 -3.68
C LEU A 339 -22.77 0.11 -2.22
N LEU A 340 -23.70 -0.80 -1.96
CA LEU A 340 -23.84 -1.45 -0.65
C LEU A 340 -22.58 -2.21 -0.25
N LEU A 341 -21.97 -2.97 -1.17
CA LEU A 341 -20.71 -3.68 -0.92
C LEU A 341 -19.54 -2.72 -0.66
N ARG A 342 -19.46 -1.59 -1.39
CA ARG A 342 -18.47 -0.54 -1.15
C ARG A 342 -18.66 0.08 0.24
N SER A 343 -19.90 0.41 0.60
CA SER A 343 -20.23 0.94 1.93
C SER A 343 -19.85 -0.06 3.02
N ALA A 344 -20.17 -1.35 2.86
CA ALA A 344 -19.75 -2.39 3.79
C ALA A 344 -18.22 -2.49 3.90
N ALA A 345 -17.49 -2.35 2.80
CA ALA A 345 -16.02 -2.37 2.82
C ALA A 345 -15.42 -1.20 3.61
N LEU A 346 -15.94 0.03 3.42
CA LEU A 346 -15.48 1.21 4.16
C LEU A 346 -15.86 1.15 5.64
N SER A 347 -17.05 0.63 5.97
CA SER A 347 -17.45 0.39 7.36
C SER A 347 -16.60 -0.70 8.02
N ALA A 348 -16.27 -1.77 7.30
CA ALA A 348 -15.38 -2.82 7.78
C ALA A 348 -13.99 -2.28 8.12
N ALA A 349 -13.40 -1.46 7.24
CA ALA A 349 -12.10 -0.82 7.49
C ALA A 349 -12.11 0.12 8.71
N ALA A 350 -13.27 0.72 9.02
CA ALA A 350 -13.47 1.55 10.21
C ALA A 350 -13.79 0.75 11.49
N GLY A 351 -13.97 -0.58 11.39
CA GLY A 351 -14.39 -1.43 12.51
C GLY A 351 -15.87 -1.29 12.90
N ASP A 352 -16.70 -0.68 12.06
CA ASP A 352 -18.15 -0.52 12.30
C ASP A 352 -18.92 -1.77 11.86
N LEU A 353 -18.88 -2.80 12.71
CA LEU A 353 -19.50 -4.10 12.43
C LEU A 353 -21.03 -4.01 12.30
N VAL A 354 -21.68 -3.06 12.96
CA VAL A 354 -23.13 -2.86 12.86
C VAL A 354 -23.48 -2.42 11.44
N ALA A 355 -22.83 -1.36 10.95
CA ALA A 355 -23.04 -0.90 9.58
C ALA A 355 -22.66 -1.96 8.54
N VAL A 356 -21.61 -2.77 8.78
CA VAL A 356 -21.28 -3.91 7.91
C VAL A 356 -22.45 -4.88 7.83
N ARG A 357 -23.00 -5.32 8.96
CA ARG A 357 -24.11 -6.29 9.00
C ARG A 357 -25.36 -5.75 8.32
N GLU A 358 -25.72 -4.50 8.58
CA GLU A 358 -26.87 -3.85 7.94
C GLU A 358 -26.72 -3.79 6.42
N ARG A 359 -25.56 -3.36 5.92
CA ARG A 359 -25.29 -3.27 4.47
C ARG A 359 -25.30 -4.64 3.80
N LEU A 360 -24.73 -5.67 4.44
CA LEU A 360 -24.72 -7.04 3.90
C LEU A 360 -26.11 -7.71 3.96
N ALA A 361 -26.95 -7.38 4.94
CA ALA A 361 -28.34 -7.81 4.96
C ALA A 361 -29.12 -7.22 3.78
N ALA A 362 -28.93 -5.93 3.48
CA ALA A 362 -29.52 -5.27 2.31
C ALA A 362 -29.06 -5.90 0.98
N VAL A 363 -27.76 -6.24 0.86
CA VAL A 363 -27.23 -7.00 -0.30
C VAL A 363 -27.94 -8.34 -0.44
N THR A 364 -28.09 -9.08 0.66
CA THR A 364 -28.73 -10.41 0.66
C THR A 364 -30.19 -10.30 0.19
N ALA A 365 -30.94 -9.34 0.73
CA ALA A 365 -32.33 -9.08 0.32
C ALA A 365 -32.45 -8.71 -1.17
N ALA A 366 -31.57 -7.83 -1.67
CA ALA A 366 -31.55 -7.44 -3.07
C ALA A 366 -31.24 -8.61 -4.02
N THR A 367 -30.29 -9.49 -3.65
CA THR A 367 -29.91 -10.65 -4.46
C THR A 367 -30.95 -11.77 -4.44
N ALA A 368 -31.70 -11.93 -3.35
CA ALA A 368 -32.78 -12.93 -3.25
C ALA A 368 -33.94 -12.63 -4.23
N ALA A 369 -34.16 -11.37 -4.57
CA ALA A 369 -35.19 -10.93 -5.51
C ALA A 369 -34.83 -11.15 -7.00
N SER A 370 -33.61 -11.60 -7.32
CA SER A 370 -33.17 -11.91 -8.70
C SER A 370 -32.31 -13.18 -8.73
N PRO A 371 -32.93 -14.37 -8.64
CA PRO A 371 -32.22 -15.65 -8.58
C PRO A 371 -31.67 -16.05 -9.96
N GLY A 372 -30.57 -15.44 -10.38
CA GLY A 372 -29.77 -15.89 -11.51
C GLY A 372 -28.35 -16.18 -11.05
N ARG A 373 -27.84 -17.40 -11.29
CA ARG A 373 -26.41 -17.75 -11.11
C ARG A 373 -25.58 -17.04 -12.17
N ALA A 374 -25.40 -15.73 -12.04
CA ALA A 374 -24.54 -14.95 -12.92
C ALA A 374 -23.07 -15.12 -12.50
N PRO A 375 -22.11 -15.10 -13.43
CA PRO A 375 -20.66 -15.15 -13.12
C PRO A 375 -20.22 -14.11 -12.06
N GLY A 376 -20.86 -12.94 -12.03
CA GLY A 376 -20.61 -11.87 -11.05
C GLY A 376 -21.02 -12.18 -9.60
N ASP A 377 -21.74 -13.28 -9.34
CA ASP A 377 -22.15 -13.67 -7.99
C ASP A 377 -20.97 -14.10 -7.12
N ALA A 378 -19.96 -14.75 -7.71
CA ALA A 378 -18.78 -15.19 -6.97
C ALA A 378 -18.00 -13.97 -6.43
N VAL A 379 -17.82 -12.95 -7.27
CA VAL A 379 -17.18 -11.67 -6.95
C VAL A 379 -17.92 -10.94 -5.83
N ARG A 380 -19.25 -10.82 -5.94
CA ARG A 380 -20.09 -10.20 -4.90
C ARG A 380 -20.01 -10.94 -3.56
N ARG A 381 -20.16 -12.26 -3.57
CA ARG A 381 -20.09 -13.10 -2.36
C ARG A 381 -18.71 -13.04 -1.71
N MET A 382 -17.65 -13.02 -2.51
CA MET A 382 -16.29 -12.85 -2.01
C MET A 382 -16.11 -11.49 -1.34
N SER A 383 -16.55 -10.40 -1.99
CA SER A 383 -16.44 -9.05 -1.43
C SER A 383 -17.23 -8.90 -0.13
N ALA A 384 -18.46 -9.45 -0.07
CA ALA A 384 -19.28 -9.48 1.14
C ALA A 384 -18.58 -10.24 2.28
N ALA A 385 -18.09 -11.45 2.00
CA ALA A 385 -17.42 -12.29 3.00
C ALA A 385 -16.13 -11.64 3.52
N ALA A 386 -15.33 -11.01 2.65
CA ALA A 386 -14.12 -10.30 3.06
C ALA A 386 -14.41 -9.08 3.94
N SER A 387 -15.47 -8.32 3.65
CA SER A 387 -15.90 -7.18 4.48
C SER A 387 -16.38 -7.64 5.86
N LEU A 388 -17.16 -8.73 5.94
CA LEU A 388 -17.57 -9.31 7.22
C LEU A 388 -16.37 -9.86 8.02
N ALA A 389 -15.44 -10.55 7.37
CA ALA A 389 -14.23 -11.08 7.99
C ALA A 389 -13.36 -9.97 8.58
N LEU A 390 -13.14 -8.87 7.85
CA LEU A 390 -12.38 -7.73 8.37
C LEU A 390 -13.12 -7.00 9.49
N GLY A 391 -14.44 -6.74 9.32
CA GLY A 391 -15.24 -6.04 10.32
C GLY A 391 -15.29 -6.80 11.66
N THR A 392 -15.50 -8.12 11.61
CA THR A 392 -15.48 -8.97 12.82
C THR A 392 -14.09 -9.04 13.47
N ALA A 393 -13.02 -9.07 12.67
CA ALA A 393 -11.64 -9.06 13.19
C ALA A 393 -11.30 -7.73 13.90
N LEU A 394 -11.68 -6.59 13.34
CA LEU A 394 -11.40 -5.27 13.95
C LEU A 394 -12.30 -4.97 15.16
N ALA A 395 -13.57 -5.38 15.12
CA ALA A 395 -14.50 -5.24 16.24
C ALA A 395 -14.22 -6.21 17.41
N SER A 396 -13.31 -7.18 17.23
CA SER A 396 -13.02 -8.24 18.20
C SER A 396 -14.27 -9.05 18.59
N ASP A 397 -15.20 -9.26 17.65
CA ASP A 397 -16.36 -10.14 17.85
C ASP A 397 -15.94 -11.60 17.71
N VAL A 398 -15.40 -12.16 18.79
CA VAL A 398 -14.83 -13.52 18.80
C VAL A 398 -15.87 -14.58 18.40
N THR A 399 -17.16 -14.34 18.61
CA THR A 399 -18.21 -15.33 18.31
C THR A 399 -18.39 -15.55 16.81
N ALA A 400 -18.37 -14.46 16.02
CA ALA A 400 -18.59 -14.51 14.57
C ALA A 400 -17.29 -14.50 13.75
N ARG A 401 -16.18 -14.01 14.33
CA ARG A 401 -14.90 -13.80 13.65
C ARG A 401 -14.37 -15.06 12.96
N ASP A 402 -14.22 -16.15 13.69
CA ASP A 402 -13.55 -17.34 13.17
C ASP A 402 -14.34 -18.00 12.04
N ALA A 403 -15.67 -17.96 12.14
CA ALA A 403 -16.58 -18.42 11.09
C ALA A 403 -16.52 -17.53 9.85
N ALA A 404 -16.54 -16.19 10.02
CA ALA A 404 -16.46 -15.23 8.93
C ALA A 404 -15.13 -15.32 8.16
N VAL A 405 -14.00 -15.40 8.88
CA VAL A 405 -12.67 -15.56 8.25
C VAL A 405 -12.56 -16.91 7.54
N ALA A 406 -13.08 -18.00 8.13
CA ALA A 406 -13.08 -19.31 7.49
C ALA A 406 -13.95 -19.34 6.22
N ASP A 407 -15.12 -18.70 6.23
CA ASP A 407 -15.98 -18.62 5.05
C ASP A 407 -15.35 -17.82 3.91
N ALA A 408 -14.81 -16.64 4.22
CA ALA A 408 -14.10 -15.82 3.24
C ALA A 408 -12.87 -16.55 2.67
N THR A 409 -12.12 -17.28 3.50
CA THR A 409 -10.97 -18.08 3.07
C THR A 409 -11.38 -19.18 2.09
N ARG A 410 -12.43 -19.97 2.41
CA ARG A 410 -12.95 -20.99 1.48
C ARG A 410 -13.37 -20.39 0.14
N ARG A 411 -14.02 -19.23 0.15
CA ARG A 411 -14.43 -18.54 -1.08
C ARG A 411 -13.22 -18.09 -1.90
N ALA A 412 -12.18 -17.56 -1.24
CA ALA A 412 -10.95 -17.14 -1.89
C ALA A 412 -10.22 -18.32 -2.54
N ASP A 413 -10.17 -19.47 -1.88
CA ASP A 413 -9.56 -20.70 -2.40
C ASP A 413 -10.30 -21.24 -3.64
N LEU A 414 -11.61 -21.01 -3.73
CA LEU A 414 -12.45 -21.40 -4.87
C LEU A 414 -12.43 -20.41 -6.04
N LEU A 415 -11.86 -19.22 -5.89
CA LEU A 415 -11.74 -18.28 -7.01
C LEU A 415 -10.82 -18.85 -8.08
N THR A 416 -11.15 -18.65 -9.35
CA THR A 416 -10.26 -18.93 -10.47
C THR A 416 -9.28 -17.76 -10.67
N ASP A 417 -8.16 -18.02 -11.34
CA ASP A 417 -7.20 -16.95 -11.67
C ASP A 417 -7.78 -15.90 -12.63
N ALA A 418 -8.84 -16.25 -13.38
CA ALA A 418 -9.58 -15.32 -14.21
C ALA A 418 -10.48 -14.35 -13.41
N ALA A 419 -11.03 -14.79 -12.26
CA ALA A 419 -11.90 -13.96 -11.43
C ALA A 419 -11.14 -13.10 -10.40
N LEU A 420 -9.90 -13.50 -10.08
CA LEU A 420 -9.08 -12.84 -9.06
C LEU A 420 -8.80 -11.34 -9.32
N PRO A 421 -8.55 -10.87 -10.57
CA PRO A 421 -8.34 -9.45 -10.87
C PRO A 421 -9.54 -8.54 -10.54
N GLU A 422 -10.75 -9.10 -10.40
CA GLU A 422 -11.98 -8.35 -10.09
C GLU A 422 -12.18 -8.16 -8.58
N VAL A 423 -11.44 -8.91 -7.74
CA VAL A 423 -11.62 -8.94 -6.28
C VAL A 423 -10.35 -8.62 -5.51
N LEU A 424 -9.33 -8.02 -6.12
CA LEU A 424 -8.05 -7.70 -5.45
C LEU A 424 -8.24 -6.85 -4.18
N ASP A 425 -9.17 -5.91 -4.20
CA ASP A 425 -9.55 -5.12 -3.02
C ASP A 425 -10.17 -5.97 -1.89
N ALA A 426 -10.95 -7.00 -2.22
CA ALA A 426 -11.46 -7.97 -1.24
C ALA A 426 -10.35 -8.92 -0.74
N VAL A 427 -9.38 -9.26 -1.59
CA VAL A 427 -8.17 -10.03 -1.21
C VAL A 427 -7.36 -9.25 -0.16
N VAL A 428 -7.19 -7.94 -0.34
CA VAL A 428 -6.53 -7.07 0.65
C VAL A 428 -7.26 -7.13 2.00
N ARG A 429 -8.59 -6.98 2.01
CA ARG A 429 -9.41 -7.06 3.24
C ARG A 429 -9.30 -8.41 3.93
N LEU A 430 -9.46 -9.51 3.19
CA LEU A 430 -9.36 -10.85 3.76
C LEU A 430 -7.96 -11.15 4.28
N GLY A 431 -6.91 -10.81 3.52
CA GLY A 431 -5.53 -11.00 3.97
C GLY A 431 -5.23 -10.22 5.24
N ARG A 432 -5.76 -8.98 5.37
CA ARG A 432 -5.68 -8.20 6.61
C ARG A 432 -6.44 -8.88 7.76
N ALA A 433 -7.63 -9.43 7.51
CA ALA A 433 -8.38 -10.17 8.52
C ALA A 433 -7.65 -11.45 8.98
N GLN A 434 -7.06 -12.21 8.04
CA GLN A 434 -6.24 -13.39 8.34
C GLN A 434 -5.00 -13.01 9.17
N TYR A 435 -4.33 -11.91 8.84
CA TYR A 435 -3.23 -11.38 9.65
C TYR A 435 -3.67 -11.03 11.08
N LEU A 436 -4.75 -10.25 11.23
CA LEU A 436 -5.27 -9.81 12.54
C LEU A 436 -5.75 -10.97 13.41
N THR A 437 -6.03 -12.13 12.81
CA THR A 437 -6.53 -13.34 13.50
C THR A 437 -5.47 -14.43 13.64
N SER A 438 -4.18 -14.08 13.54
CA SER A 438 -3.04 -14.99 13.67
C SER A 438 -2.98 -16.11 12.62
N ARG A 439 -3.68 -15.97 11.49
CA ARG A 439 -3.60 -16.89 10.33
C ARG A 439 -2.55 -16.43 9.31
N HIS A 440 -1.34 -16.16 9.78
CA HIS A 440 -0.30 -15.49 8.98
C HIS A 440 0.10 -16.28 7.73
N ARG A 441 0.12 -17.61 7.79
CA ARG A 441 0.43 -18.46 6.62
C ARG A 441 -0.64 -18.38 5.54
N ASP A 442 -1.90 -18.24 5.92
CA ASP A 442 -3.01 -18.10 4.98
C ASP A 442 -2.94 -16.73 4.30
N ALA A 443 -2.66 -15.69 5.10
CA ALA A 443 -2.45 -14.33 4.60
C ALA A 443 -1.33 -14.27 3.55
N VAL A 444 -0.16 -14.87 3.81
CA VAL A 444 0.94 -14.90 2.83
C VAL A 444 0.52 -15.57 1.54
N ARG A 445 -0.08 -16.78 1.59
CA ARG A 445 -0.53 -17.50 0.39
C ARG A 445 -1.51 -16.68 -0.43
N LEU A 446 -2.44 -15.99 0.24
CA LEU A 446 -3.46 -15.17 -0.39
C LEU A 446 -2.86 -13.89 -1.01
N PHE A 447 -1.98 -13.18 -0.30
CA PHE A 447 -1.31 -11.99 -0.82
C PHE A 447 -0.38 -12.33 -1.99
N ASP A 448 0.37 -13.43 -1.91
CA ASP A 448 1.21 -13.93 -3.01
C ASP A 448 0.40 -14.11 -4.30
N ARG A 449 -0.78 -14.74 -4.17
CA ARG A 449 -1.70 -14.96 -5.29
C ARG A 449 -2.23 -13.61 -5.84
N GLY A 450 -2.60 -12.69 -4.96
CA GLY A 450 -3.04 -11.35 -5.30
C GLY A 450 -1.97 -10.52 -6.03
N VAL A 451 -0.73 -10.52 -5.54
CA VAL A 451 0.40 -9.79 -6.14
C VAL A 451 0.70 -10.31 -7.55
N ARG A 452 0.73 -11.64 -7.75
CA ARG A 452 0.92 -12.24 -9.08
C ARG A 452 -0.19 -11.82 -10.05
N SER A 453 -1.44 -11.85 -9.60
CA SER A 453 -2.60 -11.45 -10.41
C SER A 453 -2.58 -9.97 -10.76
N ALA A 454 -2.25 -9.10 -9.79
CA ALA A 454 -2.15 -7.66 -9.99
C ALA A 454 -1.08 -7.30 -11.03
N ARG A 455 0.10 -7.95 -10.95
CA ARG A 455 1.19 -7.76 -11.92
C ARG A 455 0.83 -8.27 -13.31
N ALA A 456 0.25 -9.46 -13.42
CA ALA A 456 -0.15 -10.04 -14.70
C ALA A 456 -1.25 -9.22 -15.41
N GLY A 457 -2.19 -8.67 -14.64
CA GLY A 457 -3.31 -7.87 -15.16
C GLY A 457 -3.03 -6.37 -15.29
N GLY A 458 -1.82 -5.89 -14.97
CA GLY A 458 -1.49 -4.45 -14.99
C GLY A 458 -2.28 -3.60 -13.98
N ARG A 459 -2.85 -4.21 -12.93
CA ARG A 459 -3.60 -3.52 -11.86
C ARG A 459 -2.63 -2.88 -10.88
N THR A 460 -2.29 -1.62 -11.11
CA THR A 460 -1.32 -0.89 -10.28
C THR A 460 -1.90 -0.36 -8.98
N ALA A 461 -3.21 -0.08 -8.91
CA ALA A 461 -3.84 0.60 -7.77
C ALA A 461 -3.83 -0.22 -6.47
N GLU A 462 -4.11 -1.53 -6.54
CA GLU A 462 -4.19 -2.41 -5.36
C GLU A 462 -2.83 -2.99 -4.94
N LEU A 463 -1.82 -2.89 -5.81
CA LEU A 463 -0.49 -3.49 -5.60
C LEU A 463 0.19 -3.04 -4.29
N PRO A 464 0.22 -1.73 -3.92
CA PRO A 464 0.85 -1.32 -2.67
C PRO A 464 0.18 -1.96 -1.43
N ALA A 465 -1.15 -2.02 -1.41
CA ALA A 465 -1.89 -2.59 -0.27
C ALA A 465 -1.67 -4.11 -0.14
N LEU A 466 -1.60 -4.82 -1.26
CA LEU A 466 -1.24 -6.25 -1.29
C LEU A 466 0.19 -6.48 -0.75
N LEU A 467 1.15 -5.67 -1.18
CA LEU A 467 2.55 -5.77 -0.75
C LEU A 467 2.75 -5.39 0.72
N ILE A 468 2.01 -4.41 1.25
CA ILE A 468 2.01 -4.07 2.68
C ILE A 468 1.51 -5.26 3.51
N GLY A 469 0.39 -5.86 3.09
CA GLY A 469 -0.16 -7.04 3.74
C GLY A 469 0.79 -8.24 3.69
N HIS A 470 1.41 -8.47 2.54
CA HIS A 470 2.44 -9.48 2.33
C HIS A 470 3.63 -9.27 3.29
N ALA A 471 4.23 -8.08 3.26
CA ALA A 471 5.36 -7.71 4.10
C ALA A 471 5.08 -7.94 5.58
N ARG A 472 3.89 -7.51 6.03
CA ARG A 472 3.45 -7.62 7.43
C ARG A 472 3.32 -9.09 7.87
N ALA A 473 2.72 -9.94 7.05
CA ALA A 473 2.55 -11.36 7.37
C ALA A 473 3.89 -12.13 7.31
N GLU A 474 4.74 -11.83 6.33
CA GLU A 474 6.06 -12.43 6.20
C GLU A 474 7.02 -12.04 7.33
N ALA A 475 6.95 -10.79 7.80
CA ALA A 475 7.76 -10.33 8.93
C ALA A 475 7.50 -11.17 10.17
N VAL A 476 6.23 -11.44 10.50
CA VAL A 476 5.85 -12.27 11.65
C VAL A 476 6.33 -13.71 11.50
N LEU A 477 6.28 -14.27 10.29
CA LEU A 477 6.82 -15.61 10.01
C LEU A 477 8.36 -15.68 9.98
N GLY A 478 9.05 -14.55 10.18
CA GLY A 478 10.52 -14.47 10.22
C GLY A 478 11.19 -14.42 8.84
N ARG A 479 10.43 -14.19 7.76
CA ARG A 479 10.97 -14.01 6.39
C ARG A 479 11.37 -12.56 6.15
N LEU A 480 12.31 -12.06 6.96
CA LEU A 480 12.58 -10.62 7.09
C LEU A 480 13.09 -9.96 5.81
N ALA A 481 13.93 -10.66 5.02
CA ALA A 481 14.45 -10.12 3.76
C ALA A 481 13.34 -9.89 2.72
N SER A 482 12.44 -10.88 2.56
CA SER A 482 11.31 -10.78 1.63
C SER A 482 10.26 -9.78 2.12
N ALA A 483 10.04 -9.71 3.43
CA ALA A 483 9.19 -8.68 4.03
C ALA A 483 9.72 -7.26 3.78
N SER A 484 11.03 -7.05 3.95
CA SER A 484 11.70 -5.76 3.68
C SER A 484 11.59 -5.37 2.20
N ALA A 485 11.84 -6.30 1.28
CA ALA A 485 11.69 -6.07 -0.15
C ALA A 485 10.25 -5.68 -0.53
N SER A 486 9.26 -6.40 0.01
CA SER A 486 7.84 -6.11 -0.21
C SER A 486 7.43 -4.73 0.32
N ALA A 487 7.91 -4.34 1.51
CA ALA A 487 7.64 -3.02 2.08
C ALA A 487 8.28 -1.89 1.26
N ALA A 488 9.52 -2.07 0.78
CA ALA A 488 10.19 -1.08 -0.05
C ALA A 488 9.49 -0.89 -1.41
N GLU A 489 9.09 -1.98 -2.06
CA GLU A 489 8.32 -1.95 -3.30
C GLU A 489 6.96 -1.27 -3.09
N ALA A 490 6.25 -1.60 -2.00
CA ALA A 490 4.97 -0.97 -1.66
C ALA A 490 5.11 0.55 -1.48
N ALA A 491 6.15 1.01 -0.78
CA ALA A 491 6.40 2.43 -0.57
C ALA A 491 6.70 3.16 -1.89
N GLY A 492 7.47 2.53 -2.80
CA GLY A 492 7.72 3.07 -4.13
C GLY A 492 6.45 3.18 -4.97
N ALA A 493 5.64 2.11 -5.02
CA ALA A 493 4.39 2.08 -5.75
C ALA A 493 3.36 3.09 -5.19
N ALA A 494 3.26 3.21 -3.87
CA ALA A 494 2.35 4.17 -3.23
C ALA A 494 2.73 5.63 -3.54
N ARG A 495 4.02 5.97 -3.59
CA ARG A 495 4.48 7.31 -4.02
C ARG A 495 4.14 7.60 -5.47
N LEU A 496 4.31 6.64 -6.37
CA LEU A 496 3.94 6.79 -7.78
C LEU A 496 2.44 7.02 -7.98
N LEU A 497 1.60 6.49 -7.08
CA LEU A 497 0.14 6.63 -7.11
C LEU A 497 -0.37 7.84 -6.34
N ASP A 498 0.53 8.66 -5.75
CA ASP A 498 0.21 9.77 -4.86
C ASP A 498 -0.72 9.37 -3.71
N CYS A 499 -0.37 8.24 -3.06
CA CYS A 499 -1.08 7.71 -1.89
C CYS A 499 -0.14 7.77 -0.68
N PRO A 500 0.00 8.92 0.01
CA PRO A 500 0.98 9.12 1.10
C PRO A 500 0.79 8.18 2.31
N GLU A 501 -0.25 7.37 2.29
CA GLU A 501 -0.91 6.80 3.45
C GLU A 501 -0.63 5.32 3.46
N LEU A 502 -0.74 4.71 2.28
CA LEU A 502 -0.07 3.46 1.95
C LEU A 502 1.46 3.63 1.99
N ALA A 503 2.01 4.77 1.58
CA ALA A 503 3.45 5.03 1.70
C ALA A 503 3.89 5.07 3.17
N HIS A 504 3.14 5.75 4.04
CA HIS A 504 3.35 5.76 5.49
C HIS A 504 3.22 4.36 6.10
N GLU A 505 2.17 3.61 5.77
CA GLU A 505 1.95 2.26 6.27
C GLU A 505 3.07 1.31 5.84
N ALA A 506 3.50 1.36 4.58
CA ALA A 506 4.65 0.62 4.07
C ALA A 506 5.93 1.00 4.82
N GLY A 507 6.13 2.29 5.11
CA GLY A 507 7.23 2.78 5.93
C GLY A 507 7.24 2.19 7.34
N VAL A 508 6.09 2.13 8.02
CA VAL A 508 5.98 1.52 9.36
C VAL A 508 6.34 0.04 9.33
N ILE A 509 5.89 -0.72 8.32
CA ILE A 509 6.27 -2.14 8.16
C ILE A 509 7.75 -2.30 7.80
N GLY A 510 8.30 -1.40 6.98
CA GLY A 510 9.73 -1.29 6.74
C GLY A 510 10.53 -1.05 8.03
N GLY A 511 10.02 -0.20 8.92
CA GLY A 511 10.62 0.06 10.23
C GLY A 511 10.61 -1.16 11.15
N TRP A 512 9.49 -1.88 11.24
CA TRP A 512 9.42 -3.13 12.02
C TRP A 512 10.36 -4.21 11.49
N THR A 513 10.41 -4.39 10.18
CA THR A 513 11.32 -5.35 9.54
C THR A 513 12.78 -4.96 9.76
N THR A 514 13.11 -3.67 9.71
CA THR A 514 14.45 -3.16 10.04
C THR A 514 14.80 -3.41 11.51
N LEU A 515 13.87 -3.12 12.43
CA LEU A 515 14.07 -3.36 13.86
C LEU A 515 14.36 -4.84 14.16
N TRP A 516 13.65 -5.76 13.48
CA TRP A 516 13.84 -7.20 13.68
C TRP A 516 15.05 -7.77 12.95
N SER A 517 15.46 -7.19 11.81
CA SER A 517 16.59 -7.70 11.01
C SER A 517 17.93 -7.11 11.44
N ALA A 518 18.00 -5.79 11.62
CA ALA A 518 19.23 -5.03 11.83
C ALA A 518 19.31 -4.34 13.21
N GLY A 519 18.19 -4.23 13.93
CA GLY A 519 18.15 -3.67 15.29
C GLY A 519 17.72 -2.21 15.35
N HIS A 520 17.78 -1.64 16.55
CA HIS A 520 17.20 -0.33 16.87
C HIS A 520 17.97 0.83 16.23
N GLU A 521 19.31 0.77 16.18
CA GLU A 521 20.15 1.81 15.56
C GLU A 521 19.79 2.04 14.08
N ALA A 522 19.56 0.95 13.33
CA ALA A 522 19.17 1.02 11.93
C ALA A 522 17.71 1.47 11.74
N ALA A 523 16.81 1.12 12.66
CA ALA A 523 15.39 1.43 12.55
C ALA A 523 15.02 2.85 13.02
N GLU A 524 15.82 3.45 13.90
CA GLU A 524 15.48 4.70 14.57
C GLU A 524 15.27 5.90 13.64
N PRO A 525 16.12 6.18 12.62
CA PRO A 525 15.93 7.33 11.74
C PRO A 525 14.56 7.29 11.05
N ALA A 526 14.22 6.16 10.43
CA ALA A 526 12.94 5.98 9.74
C ALA A 526 11.75 6.02 10.72
N ALA A 527 11.88 5.41 11.91
CA ALA A 527 10.81 5.44 12.91
C ALA A 527 10.51 6.86 13.41
N ARG A 528 11.54 7.70 13.58
CA ARG A 528 11.39 9.10 14.00
C ARG A 528 10.71 9.93 12.92
N ASP A 529 11.12 9.79 11.66
CA ASP A 529 10.54 10.51 10.54
C ASP A 529 9.05 10.16 10.36
N LEU A 530 8.71 8.87 10.46
CA LEU A 530 7.32 8.41 10.40
C LEU A 530 6.49 8.96 11.56
N ALA A 531 7.02 8.97 12.79
CA ALA A 531 6.31 9.52 13.94
C ALA A 531 6.04 11.02 13.78
N GLY A 532 6.97 11.77 13.18
CA GLY A 532 6.79 13.19 12.86
C GLY A 532 5.75 13.45 11.76
N ALA A 533 5.70 12.59 10.74
CA ALA A 533 4.77 12.73 9.61
C ALA A 533 3.32 12.30 9.92
N GLY A 534 3.10 11.41 10.89
CA GLY A 534 1.81 10.75 11.13
C GLY A 534 0.72 11.60 11.81
N GLY A 535 1.07 12.78 12.33
CA GLY A 535 0.19 13.60 13.18
C GLY A 535 -0.15 12.95 14.54
N PRO A 536 -0.55 13.72 15.57
CA PRO A 536 -0.59 13.23 16.95
C PRO A 536 -1.73 12.25 17.31
N SER A 537 -2.80 12.13 16.53
CA SER A 537 -4.05 11.48 17.00
C SER A 537 -4.73 10.49 16.02
N GLY A 538 -4.10 10.20 14.86
CA GLY A 538 -4.60 9.25 13.86
C GLY A 538 -4.08 7.80 14.03
N GLU A 539 -4.70 6.83 13.33
CA GLU A 539 -4.21 5.43 13.27
C GLU A 539 -2.74 5.35 12.77
N ARG A 540 -2.38 6.23 11.83
CA ARG A 540 -1.01 6.40 11.30
C ARG A 540 -0.01 6.81 12.38
N GLY A 541 -0.38 7.81 13.19
CA GLY A 541 0.40 8.26 14.32
C GLY A 541 0.58 7.16 15.36
N ARG A 542 -0.47 6.42 15.71
CA ARG A 542 -0.39 5.29 16.64
C ARG A 542 0.54 4.18 16.15
N ALA A 543 0.43 3.75 14.90
CA ALA A 543 1.28 2.69 14.36
C ALA A 543 2.76 3.09 14.35
N ALA A 544 3.07 4.33 13.99
CA ALA A 544 4.43 4.87 14.04
C ALA A 544 4.94 5.05 15.48
N ALA A 545 4.09 5.51 16.40
CA ALA A 545 4.42 5.66 17.82
C ALA A 545 4.72 4.30 18.46
N LEU A 546 3.98 3.24 18.13
CA LEU A 546 4.26 1.90 18.62
C LEU A 546 5.62 1.38 18.14
N LEU A 547 5.95 1.62 16.86
CA LEU A 547 7.27 1.29 16.31
C LEU A 547 8.39 2.06 17.02
N LEU A 548 8.26 3.39 17.13
CA LEU A 548 9.27 4.23 17.78
C LEU A 548 9.41 3.90 19.27
N ALA A 549 8.32 3.59 19.96
CA ALA A 549 8.36 3.14 21.35
C ALA A 549 9.09 1.80 21.51
N ALA A 550 8.96 0.88 20.54
CA ALA A 550 9.72 -0.37 20.54
C ALA A 550 11.21 -0.10 20.31
N VAL A 551 11.56 0.79 19.37
CA VAL A 551 12.93 1.24 19.13
C VAL A 551 13.55 1.83 20.40
N HIS A 552 12.85 2.75 21.09
CA HIS A 552 13.35 3.36 22.33
C HIS A 552 13.53 2.35 23.45
N LEU A 553 12.63 1.37 23.58
CA LEU A 553 12.78 0.32 24.58
C LEU A 553 14.02 -0.56 24.31
N GLU A 554 14.25 -0.96 23.06
CA GLU A 554 15.46 -1.72 22.67
C GLU A 554 16.75 -0.91 22.85
N ALA A 555 16.67 0.41 22.67
CA ALA A 555 17.78 1.34 22.88
C ALA A 555 18.05 1.64 24.38
N GLY A 556 17.32 1.03 25.32
CA GLY A 556 17.47 1.30 26.75
C GLY A 556 16.94 2.67 27.19
N ARG A 557 15.99 3.26 26.45
CA ARG A 557 15.32 4.53 26.76
C ARG A 557 13.86 4.31 27.16
N PRO A 558 13.58 3.69 28.32
CA PRO A 558 12.24 3.27 28.70
C PRO A 558 11.29 4.44 28.99
N HIS A 559 11.79 5.58 29.47
CA HIS A 559 10.96 6.77 29.71
C HIS A 559 10.44 7.39 28.41
N GLU A 560 11.28 7.48 27.37
CA GLU A 560 10.87 7.96 26.03
C GLU A 560 9.83 7.01 25.41
N SER A 561 10.05 5.69 25.51
CA SER A 561 9.08 4.68 25.07
C SER A 561 7.73 4.83 25.79
N LEU A 562 7.75 4.99 27.12
CA LEU A 562 6.53 5.11 27.91
C LEU A 562 5.78 6.41 27.60
N ALA A 563 6.47 7.53 27.38
CA ALA A 563 5.85 8.80 27.01
C ALA A 563 5.03 8.69 25.71
N LEU A 564 5.58 8.02 24.69
CA LEU A 564 4.88 7.77 23.42
C LEU A 564 3.62 6.90 23.60
N LEU A 565 3.66 5.94 24.52
CA LEU A 565 2.57 4.98 24.71
C LEU A 565 1.46 5.49 25.63
N LEU A 566 1.79 6.36 26.59
CA LEU A 566 0.81 6.91 27.53
C LEU A 566 0.14 8.19 27.02
N SER A 567 0.80 8.99 26.17
CA SER A 567 0.22 10.24 25.65
C SER A 567 -1.12 10.01 24.92
N PRO A 568 -1.25 9.05 23.97
CA PRO A 568 -2.53 8.78 23.32
C PRO A 568 -3.56 8.10 24.23
N ALA A 569 -3.14 7.49 25.34
CA ALA A 569 -4.08 6.90 26.27
C ALA A 569 -4.76 7.96 27.15
N ALA A 570 -4.05 9.04 27.47
CA ALA A 570 -4.52 10.09 28.36
C ALA A 570 -5.61 10.99 27.74
N ASP A 571 -5.55 11.20 26.42
CA ASP A 571 -6.54 12.02 25.69
C ASP A 571 -7.72 11.18 25.13
N GLY A 572 -7.80 9.90 25.50
CA GLY A 572 -8.83 8.97 25.02
C GLY A 572 -8.62 8.48 23.58
N SER A 573 -7.51 8.84 22.93
CA SER A 573 -7.17 8.42 21.55
C SER A 573 -6.44 7.07 21.47
N GLY A 574 -6.47 6.28 22.55
CA GLY A 574 -5.72 5.04 22.70
C GLY A 574 -5.99 3.99 21.62
N PRO A 575 -5.19 2.92 21.56
CA PRO A 575 -5.29 1.90 20.51
C PRO A 575 -6.71 1.26 20.47
N PRO A 576 -7.29 1.05 19.27
CA PRO A 576 -8.54 0.32 19.12
C PRO A 576 -8.36 -1.19 19.38
N GLY A 577 -9.48 -1.89 19.63
CA GLY A 577 -9.61 -3.29 20.10
C GLY A 577 -8.41 -4.21 19.85
N SER A 578 -8.15 -4.60 18.61
CA SER A 578 -7.12 -5.59 18.23
C SER A 578 -5.67 -5.14 18.41
N GLY A 579 -5.40 -3.84 18.61
CA GLY A 579 -4.07 -3.30 18.91
C GLY A 579 -3.81 -3.05 20.39
N ARG A 580 -4.82 -3.25 21.27
CA ARG A 580 -4.73 -2.86 22.69
C ARG A 580 -3.75 -3.71 23.47
N ALA A 581 -3.80 -5.04 23.33
CA ALA A 581 -2.94 -5.91 24.13
C ALA A 581 -1.44 -5.69 23.83
N PRO A 582 -0.98 -5.70 22.55
CA PRO A 582 0.44 -5.44 22.25
C PRO A 582 0.92 -4.07 22.72
N TRP A 583 0.08 -3.03 22.60
CA TRP A 583 0.39 -1.68 23.06
C TRP A 583 0.64 -1.61 24.57
N TRP A 584 -0.31 -2.12 25.35
CA TRP A 584 -0.22 -2.10 26.81
C TRP A 584 0.82 -3.08 27.35
N SER A 585 1.09 -4.17 26.64
CA SER A 585 2.22 -5.06 26.94
C SER A 585 3.56 -4.35 26.74
N LEU A 586 3.73 -3.58 25.66
CA LEU A 586 4.95 -2.79 25.45
C LEU A 586 5.09 -1.69 26.51
N ALA A 587 4.00 -1.01 26.87
CA ALA A 587 3.99 0.00 27.92
C ALA A 587 4.35 -0.61 29.29
N CYS A 588 3.88 -1.83 29.58
CA CYS A 588 4.27 -2.58 30.77
C CYS A 588 5.78 -2.85 30.78
N LEU A 589 6.33 -3.39 29.68
CA LEU A 589 7.77 -3.66 29.58
C LEU A 589 8.61 -2.39 29.74
N ALA A 590 8.18 -1.27 29.14
CA ALA A 590 8.83 0.03 29.31
C ALA A 590 8.75 0.52 30.76
N ALA A 591 7.60 0.39 31.41
CA ALA A 591 7.43 0.77 32.82
C ALA A 591 8.27 -0.09 33.77
N VAL A 592 8.42 -1.40 33.51
CA VAL A 592 9.35 -2.26 34.26
C VAL A 592 10.79 -1.78 34.08
N ALA A 593 11.22 -1.53 32.84
CA ALA A 593 12.57 -1.05 32.56
C ALA A 593 12.86 0.35 33.14
N ALA A 594 11.82 1.17 33.34
CA ALA A 594 11.89 2.48 34.00
C ALA A 594 11.81 2.39 35.54
N GLY A 595 11.62 1.20 36.15
CA GLY A 595 11.45 1.05 37.60
C GLY A 595 10.12 1.58 38.14
N LEU A 596 9.08 1.67 37.30
CA LEU A 596 7.76 2.23 37.64
C LEU A 596 6.72 1.12 37.92
N ASP A 597 6.92 0.35 38.98
CA ASP A 597 6.12 -0.85 39.31
C ASP A 597 4.59 -0.63 39.29
N GLY A 598 4.13 0.49 39.87
CA GLY A 598 2.71 0.81 39.91
C GLY A 598 2.12 1.03 38.52
N THR A 599 2.86 1.69 37.63
CA THR A 599 2.47 1.91 36.23
C THR A 599 2.54 0.60 35.45
N ALA A 600 3.58 -0.21 35.67
CA ALA A 600 3.76 -1.48 35.00
C ALA A 600 2.61 -2.46 35.30
N ARG A 601 2.21 -2.60 36.58
CA ARG A 601 1.05 -3.43 36.97
C ARG A 601 -0.26 -2.96 36.37
N ARG A 602 -0.49 -1.64 36.29
CA ARG A 602 -1.68 -1.08 35.61
C ARG A 602 -1.68 -1.42 34.12
N CYS A 603 -0.55 -1.23 33.43
CA CYS A 603 -0.42 -1.56 32.02
C CYS A 603 -0.66 -3.05 31.77
N ALA A 604 -0.08 -3.94 32.58
CA ALA A 604 -0.30 -5.38 32.50
C ALA A 604 -1.77 -5.77 32.69
N ALA A 605 -2.47 -5.16 33.66
CA ALA A 605 -3.88 -5.43 33.91
C ALA A 605 -4.76 -5.03 32.69
N VAL A 606 -4.49 -3.87 32.09
CA VAL A 606 -5.20 -3.43 30.88
C VAL A 606 -4.88 -4.33 29.69
N ALA A 607 -3.62 -4.73 29.53
CA ALA A 607 -3.19 -5.66 28.49
C ALA A 607 -3.89 -7.02 28.62
N ARG A 608 -3.96 -7.57 29.84
CA ARG A 608 -4.65 -8.85 30.14
C ARG A 608 -6.14 -8.78 29.83
N ALA A 609 -6.82 -7.70 30.23
CA ALA A 609 -8.22 -7.51 29.90
C ALA A 609 -8.44 -7.45 28.38
N ALA A 610 -7.56 -6.77 27.65
CA ALA A 610 -7.62 -6.70 26.19
C ALA A 610 -7.38 -8.08 25.53
N ALA A 611 -6.39 -8.84 25.98
CA ALA A 611 -6.12 -10.18 25.45
C ALA A 611 -7.28 -11.17 25.74
N GLY A 612 -7.88 -11.08 26.93
CA GLY A 612 -9.08 -11.87 27.27
C GLY A 612 -10.27 -11.57 26.37
N ALA A 613 -10.42 -10.31 25.94
CA ALA A 613 -11.46 -9.90 24.99
C ALA A 613 -11.18 -10.38 23.57
N SER A 614 -9.93 -10.34 23.08
CA SER A 614 -9.60 -10.74 21.71
C SER A 614 -9.49 -12.26 21.52
N ARG A 615 -9.10 -13.01 22.57
CA ARG A 615 -8.82 -14.46 22.52
C ARG A 615 -7.81 -14.85 21.43
N LEU A 616 -6.85 -13.95 21.13
CA LEU A 616 -5.81 -14.21 20.14
C LEU A 616 -4.54 -14.76 20.79
N PRO A 617 -3.91 -15.81 20.23
CA PRO A 617 -2.64 -16.36 20.72
C PRO A 617 -1.54 -15.30 20.82
N ALA A 618 -1.40 -14.45 19.81
CA ALA A 618 -0.40 -13.37 19.77
C ALA A 618 -0.56 -12.37 20.95
N ASP A 619 -1.81 -12.01 21.27
CA ASP A 619 -2.11 -11.10 22.39
C ASP A 619 -1.81 -11.76 23.73
N HIS A 620 -2.17 -13.02 23.90
CA HIS A 620 -1.86 -13.79 25.10
C HIS A 620 -0.34 -13.90 25.30
N ALA A 621 0.42 -14.20 24.24
CA ALA A 621 1.88 -14.27 24.30
C ALA A 621 2.51 -12.93 24.71
N ALA A 622 2.02 -11.81 24.17
CA ALA A 622 2.49 -10.47 24.50
C ALA A 622 2.22 -10.12 25.97
N VAL A 623 1.04 -10.46 26.50
CA VAL A 623 0.67 -10.25 27.90
C VAL A 623 1.52 -11.12 28.83
N LEU A 624 1.64 -12.41 28.55
CA LEU A 624 2.42 -13.34 29.37
C LEU A 624 3.88 -12.91 29.50
N ARG A 625 4.48 -12.40 28.41
CA ARG A 625 5.83 -11.81 28.45
C ARG A 625 5.92 -10.58 29.35
N ALA A 626 4.93 -9.69 29.27
CA ALA A 626 4.90 -8.48 30.08
C ALA A 626 4.72 -8.83 31.58
N GLU A 627 3.87 -9.80 31.90
CA GLU A 627 3.67 -10.28 33.26
C GLU A 627 4.89 -11.00 33.83
N ALA A 628 5.60 -11.78 32.99
CA ALA A 628 6.86 -12.40 33.37
C ALA A 628 7.95 -11.37 33.73
N ALA A 629 7.85 -10.12 33.25
CA ALA A 629 8.77 -9.06 33.62
C ALA A 629 8.49 -8.48 35.02
N LEU A 630 7.29 -8.69 35.57
CA LEU A 630 6.85 -8.17 36.88
C LEU A 630 7.16 -9.09 38.05
N VAL A 631 7.62 -10.31 37.79
CA VAL A 631 7.79 -11.35 38.81
C VAL A 631 9.22 -11.87 38.86
N ALA A 632 9.59 -12.52 39.96
CA ALA A 632 10.89 -13.16 40.15
C ALA A 632 11.10 -14.34 39.18
N ASP A 633 12.35 -14.78 39.03
CA ASP A 633 12.78 -15.76 38.02
C ASP A 633 11.93 -17.04 38.02
N GLU A 634 11.73 -17.69 39.18
CA GLU A 634 10.97 -18.93 39.32
C GLU A 634 9.51 -18.79 38.85
N ALA A 635 8.87 -17.68 39.24
CA ALA A 635 7.47 -17.39 38.90
C ALA A 635 7.30 -16.95 37.43
N ALA A 636 8.36 -16.43 36.80
CA ALA A 636 8.36 -16.04 35.38
C ALA A 636 8.39 -17.24 34.43
N LEU A 637 8.95 -18.38 34.86
CA LEU A 637 9.15 -19.57 34.01
C LEU A 637 7.86 -20.09 33.36
N PRO A 638 6.77 -20.39 34.11
CA PRO A 638 5.53 -20.90 33.50
C PRO A 638 4.89 -19.89 32.53
N LEU A 639 4.97 -18.59 32.83
CA LEU A 639 4.44 -17.54 31.96
C LEU A 639 5.19 -17.48 30.63
N LEU A 640 6.53 -17.53 30.67
CA LEU A 640 7.36 -17.50 29.46
C LEU A 640 7.27 -18.80 28.66
N ALA A 641 7.16 -19.96 29.32
CA ALA A 641 6.93 -21.23 28.65
C ALA A 641 5.60 -21.22 27.89
N SER A 642 4.52 -20.75 28.53
CA SER A 642 3.22 -20.61 27.87
C SER A 642 3.27 -19.57 26.73
N ALA A 643 3.97 -18.45 26.90
CA ALA A 643 4.16 -17.47 25.83
C ALA A 643 4.90 -18.08 24.61
N VAL A 644 5.87 -18.97 24.83
CA VAL A 644 6.54 -19.71 23.75
C VAL A 644 5.56 -20.63 23.02
N GLU A 645 4.69 -21.35 23.74
CA GLU A 645 3.67 -22.21 23.13
C GLU A 645 2.71 -21.41 22.25
N GLN A 646 2.27 -20.24 22.71
CA GLN A 646 1.42 -19.34 21.91
C GLN A 646 2.12 -18.87 20.62
N HIS A 647 3.40 -18.52 20.70
CA HIS A 647 4.17 -18.14 19.51
C HIS A 647 4.43 -19.30 18.54
N VAL A 648 4.53 -20.52 19.06
CA VAL A 648 4.63 -21.72 18.20
C VAL A 648 3.31 -21.93 17.45
N HIS A 649 2.18 -21.67 18.12
CA HIS A 649 0.85 -21.83 17.55
C HIS A 649 0.56 -20.80 16.45
N ASP A 650 0.87 -19.51 16.66
CA ASP A 650 0.68 -18.47 15.63
C ASP A 650 1.81 -18.41 14.58
N GLY A 651 2.96 -19.01 14.86
CA GLY A 651 4.12 -19.03 13.96
C GLY A 651 4.93 -17.73 13.96
N ALA A 652 4.83 -16.90 15.00
CA ALA A 652 5.54 -15.63 15.15
C ALA A 652 7.04 -15.82 15.45
N LEU A 653 7.81 -16.30 14.47
CA LEU A 653 9.18 -16.80 14.64
C LEU A 653 10.17 -15.83 15.31
N PRO A 654 10.22 -14.52 14.98
CA PRO A 654 11.11 -13.58 15.67
C PRO A 654 10.76 -13.42 17.15
N LEU A 655 9.47 -13.32 17.46
CA LEU A 655 8.98 -13.18 18.84
C LEU A 655 9.17 -14.49 19.61
N GLU A 656 8.91 -15.63 18.97
CA GLU A 656 9.17 -16.97 19.46
C GLU A 656 10.63 -17.12 19.95
N CYS A 657 11.60 -16.76 19.11
CA CYS A 657 13.03 -16.84 19.43
C CYS A 657 13.39 -15.90 20.58
N ARG A 658 12.88 -14.66 20.53
CA ARG A 658 13.12 -13.66 21.58
C ARG A 658 12.60 -14.12 22.94
N THR A 659 11.40 -14.69 22.98
CA THR A 659 10.78 -15.19 24.21
C THR A 659 11.54 -16.41 24.76
N ARG A 660 12.03 -17.30 23.90
CA ARG A 660 12.92 -18.40 24.34
C ARG A 660 14.23 -17.91 24.93
N LEU A 661 14.83 -16.86 24.38
CA LEU A 661 16.06 -16.29 24.94
C LEU A 661 15.81 -15.62 26.30
N LEU A 662 14.65 -14.97 26.47
CA LEU A 662 14.22 -14.46 27.76
C LEU A 662 14.00 -15.59 28.78
N LEU A 663 13.31 -16.67 28.38
CA LEU A 663 13.11 -17.86 29.20
C LEU A 663 14.46 -18.50 29.59
N ALA A 664 15.38 -18.64 28.65
CA ALA A 664 16.71 -19.18 28.92
C ALA A 664 17.49 -18.33 29.95
N ARG A 665 17.38 -17.00 29.91
CA ARG A 665 17.97 -16.11 30.92
C ARG A 665 17.35 -16.33 32.31
N ARG A 666 16.03 -16.45 32.40
CA ARG A 666 15.34 -16.70 33.68
C ARG A 666 15.66 -18.10 34.25
N LEU A 667 15.72 -19.12 33.40
CA LEU A 667 16.17 -20.47 33.77
C LEU A 667 17.62 -20.49 34.27
N LEU A 668 18.50 -19.71 33.63
CA LEU A 668 19.87 -19.53 34.07
C LEU A 668 19.93 -18.91 35.48
N GLY A 669 19.13 -17.87 35.72
CA GLY A 669 18.96 -17.22 37.02
C GLY A 669 18.54 -18.19 38.12
N ALA A 670 17.56 -19.05 37.83
CA ALA A 670 17.06 -20.13 38.69
C ALA A 670 17.99 -21.38 38.78
N GLY A 671 19.18 -21.35 38.16
CA GLY A 671 20.14 -22.47 38.22
C GLY A 671 19.81 -23.68 37.35
N ARG A 672 18.77 -23.62 36.50
CA ARG A 672 18.31 -24.71 35.61
C ARG A 672 19.10 -24.74 34.29
N LEU A 673 20.41 -24.96 34.40
CA LEU A 673 21.37 -24.88 33.29
C LEU A 673 21.02 -25.73 32.05
N PRO A 674 20.61 -27.01 32.17
CA PRO A 674 20.32 -27.83 30.99
C PRO A 674 19.13 -27.29 30.18
N GLU A 675 18.12 -26.78 30.86
CA GLU A 675 16.92 -26.22 30.22
C GLU A 675 17.22 -24.86 29.59
N ALA A 676 18.01 -24.02 30.27
CA ALA A 676 18.50 -22.76 29.72
C ALA A 676 19.28 -23.00 28.40
N ALA A 677 20.17 -24.00 28.38
CA ALA A 677 20.92 -24.40 27.19
C ALA A 677 20.01 -24.92 26.06
N PHE A 678 18.98 -25.71 26.40
CA PHE A 678 18.00 -26.19 25.43
C PHE A 678 17.26 -25.05 24.74
N HIS A 679 16.68 -24.12 25.52
CA HIS A 679 15.92 -23.01 24.96
C HIS A 679 16.80 -22.03 24.17
N ALA A 680 18.02 -21.75 24.63
CA ALA A 680 18.98 -20.90 23.90
C ALA A 680 19.45 -21.55 22.60
N GLY A 681 19.72 -22.86 22.60
CA GLY A 681 20.11 -23.61 21.40
C GLY A 681 19.00 -23.63 20.35
N LEU A 682 17.76 -23.88 20.77
CA LEU A 682 16.60 -23.89 19.88
C LEU A 682 16.28 -22.48 19.33
N ALA A 683 16.42 -21.43 20.14
CA ALA A 683 16.26 -20.06 19.67
C ALA A 683 17.32 -19.71 18.61
N LYS A 684 18.58 -20.12 18.82
CA LYS A 684 19.66 -19.89 17.86
C LYS A 684 19.37 -20.58 16.52
N SER A 685 19.10 -21.89 16.52
CA SER A 685 18.87 -22.63 15.28
C SER A 685 17.67 -22.12 14.49
N ARG A 686 16.66 -21.60 15.19
CA ARG A 686 15.46 -21.02 14.57
C ARG A 686 15.64 -19.57 14.12
N ALA A 687 16.52 -18.81 14.75
CA ALA A 687 16.84 -17.44 14.36
C ALA A 687 17.76 -17.39 13.12
N GLU A 688 18.65 -18.37 12.92
CA GLU A 688 19.58 -18.44 11.78
C GLU A 688 18.92 -18.19 10.40
N PRO A 689 17.83 -18.89 10.01
CA PRO A 689 17.19 -18.67 8.71
C PRO A 689 16.45 -17.32 8.59
N THR A 690 16.21 -16.60 9.69
CA THR A 690 15.51 -15.31 9.65
C THR A 690 16.41 -14.16 9.21
N GLY A 691 17.74 -14.33 9.29
CA GLY A 691 18.70 -13.25 9.07
C GLY A 691 18.67 -12.15 10.14
N SER A 692 18.05 -12.40 11.30
CA SER A 692 17.98 -11.42 12.40
C SER A 692 19.30 -11.32 13.16
N GLU A 693 20.02 -10.23 12.92
CA GLU A 693 21.25 -9.92 13.64
C GLU A 693 21.03 -9.68 15.15
N PRO A 694 20.01 -8.92 15.58
CA PRO A 694 19.72 -8.74 17.01
C PRO A 694 19.45 -10.05 17.75
N LEU A 695 18.71 -10.99 17.15
CA LEU A 695 18.43 -12.29 17.76
C LEU A 695 19.68 -13.16 17.82
N ARG A 696 20.54 -13.10 16.80
CA ARG A 696 21.82 -13.82 16.77
C ARG A 696 22.73 -13.34 17.90
N LEU A 697 22.90 -12.03 18.05
CA LEU A 697 23.70 -11.44 19.13
C LEU A 697 23.14 -11.80 20.51
N LEU A 698 21.82 -11.65 20.68
CA LEU A 698 21.16 -12.02 21.93
C LEU A 698 21.34 -13.50 22.28
N ALA A 699 21.27 -14.39 21.29
CA ALA A 699 21.50 -15.83 21.49
C ALA A 699 22.94 -16.12 21.90
N VAL A 700 23.91 -15.48 21.27
CA VAL A 700 25.33 -15.60 21.62
C VAL A 700 25.57 -15.13 23.06
N ASP A 701 24.98 -14.00 23.48
CA ASP A 701 25.15 -13.49 24.84
C ASP A 701 24.58 -14.43 25.89
N VAL A 702 23.40 -14.99 25.64
CA VAL A 702 22.81 -16.01 26.53
C VAL A 702 23.67 -17.27 26.58
N GLN A 703 24.20 -17.72 25.45
CA GLN A 703 25.10 -18.88 25.40
C GLN A 703 26.41 -18.64 26.15
N ARG A 704 27.00 -17.44 26.05
CA ARG A 704 28.17 -17.04 26.84
C ARG A 704 27.87 -17.06 28.33
N ALA A 705 26.72 -16.52 28.75
CA ALA A 705 26.31 -16.52 30.14
C ALA A 705 26.10 -17.95 30.70
N ILE A 706 25.53 -18.85 29.90
CA ILE A 706 25.41 -20.28 30.25
C ILE A 706 26.80 -20.93 30.37
N GLY A 707 27.70 -20.64 29.42
CA GLY A 707 29.07 -21.15 29.42
C GLY A 707 29.88 -20.68 30.63
N ALA A 708 29.69 -19.43 31.07
CA ALA A 708 30.35 -18.86 32.25
C ALA A 708 29.89 -19.49 33.57
N ARG A 709 28.64 -19.99 33.64
CA ARG A 709 28.10 -20.70 34.82
C ARG A 709 28.36 -22.21 34.82
N ARG A 710 28.88 -22.78 33.72
CA ARG A 710 29.38 -24.16 33.77
C ARG A 710 30.58 -24.21 34.70
N PRO A 711 30.64 -25.15 35.66
CA PRO A 711 31.83 -25.33 36.46
C PRO A 711 33.02 -25.50 35.52
N ARG A 712 34.08 -24.70 35.70
CA ARG A 712 35.40 -25.06 35.18
C ARG A 712 35.78 -26.35 35.90
N GLY A 713 35.49 -27.49 35.28
CA GLY A 713 36.04 -28.75 35.73
C GLY A 713 37.54 -28.58 35.82
N THR A 714 38.08 -28.73 37.03
CA THR A 714 39.50 -28.92 37.26
C THR A 714 39.99 -29.99 36.29
N GLY A 715 41.14 -29.73 35.66
CA GLY A 715 41.65 -30.54 34.57
C GLY A 715 41.64 -32.03 34.90
N SER A 716 40.92 -32.78 34.08
CA SER A 716 41.31 -34.13 33.75
C SER A 716 41.56 -34.13 32.24
N PRO A 717 42.80 -34.34 31.77
CA PRO A 717 43.04 -34.56 30.35
C PRO A 717 42.43 -35.93 30.01
N GLY A 718 41.21 -35.91 29.51
CA GLY A 718 40.44 -37.10 29.18
C GLY A 718 39.66 -36.91 27.89
N GLY A 719 40.37 -36.71 26.78
CA GLY A 719 39.81 -36.95 25.46
C GLY A 719 39.45 -38.44 25.33
N ALA A 720 38.25 -38.82 25.77
CA ALA A 720 37.73 -40.19 25.61
C ALA A 720 36.19 -40.24 25.63
N GLY A 721 35.50 -39.30 24.98
CA GLY A 721 34.03 -39.31 24.89
C GLY A 721 33.43 -40.38 23.96
N ALA A 722 34.24 -41.01 23.10
CA ALA A 722 33.80 -42.08 22.19
C ALA A 722 34.75 -43.31 22.15
N ALA A 723 35.92 -43.24 22.79
CA ALA A 723 36.97 -44.25 22.69
C ALA A 723 36.70 -45.55 23.50
N GLY A 724 35.78 -45.53 24.47
CA GLY A 724 35.43 -46.69 25.32
C GLY A 724 34.15 -47.44 24.92
N LEU A 725 33.48 -47.01 23.85
CA LEU A 725 32.26 -47.68 23.35
C LEU A 725 32.63 -48.82 22.40
N SER A 726 32.06 -50.00 22.66
CA SER A 726 32.12 -51.11 21.71
C SER A 726 31.50 -50.71 20.38
N GLN A 727 31.85 -51.40 19.30
CA GLN A 727 31.32 -51.12 17.97
C GLN A 727 29.78 -51.07 17.97
N ARG A 728 29.14 -52.02 18.66
CA ARG A 728 27.68 -52.09 18.75
C ARG A 728 27.07 -50.92 19.55
N GLU A 729 27.74 -50.48 20.61
CA GLU A 729 27.33 -49.31 21.40
C GLU A 729 27.46 -48.01 20.59
N ARG A 730 28.49 -47.90 19.72
CA ARG A 730 28.66 -46.76 18.80
C ARG A 730 27.58 -46.72 17.73
N GLU A 731 27.24 -47.86 17.15
CA GLU A 731 26.14 -47.97 16.17
C GLU A 731 24.80 -47.54 16.77
N ILE A 732 24.48 -48.04 17.97
CA ILE A 732 23.24 -47.68 18.68
C ILE A 732 23.24 -46.20 19.05
N LEU A 733 24.35 -45.66 19.55
CA LEU A 733 24.49 -44.23 19.84
C LEU A 733 24.26 -43.38 18.57
N ALA A 734 24.83 -43.77 17.43
CA ALA A 734 24.64 -43.06 16.17
C ALA A 734 23.16 -43.03 15.74
N LEU A 735 22.45 -44.15 15.82
CA LEU A 735 21.03 -44.22 15.46
C LEU A 735 20.13 -43.45 16.44
N VAL A 736 20.50 -43.41 17.72
CA VAL A 736 19.83 -42.58 18.74
C VAL A 736 19.98 -41.11 18.40
N CYS A 737 21.20 -40.65 18.08
CA CYS A 737 21.49 -39.28 17.63
C CYS A 737 20.78 -38.90 16.33
N ARG A 738 20.34 -39.88 15.53
CA ARG A 738 19.48 -39.68 14.36
C ARG A 738 17.99 -39.59 14.69
N GLY A 739 17.61 -39.66 15.97
CA GLY A 739 16.22 -39.55 16.42
C GLY A 739 15.42 -40.86 16.40
N MET A 740 16.04 -42.00 16.11
CA MET A 740 15.30 -43.28 15.95
C MET A 740 14.83 -43.85 17.30
N SER A 741 13.57 -44.33 17.36
CA SER A 741 13.03 -45.01 18.55
C SER A 741 13.70 -46.37 18.78
N ASN A 742 13.64 -46.92 19.99
CA ASN A 742 14.24 -48.24 20.30
C ASN A 742 13.69 -49.35 19.40
N ARG A 743 12.40 -49.27 19.02
CA ARG A 743 11.76 -50.21 18.08
C ARG A 743 12.31 -50.06 16.65
N ALA A 744 12.55 -48.83 16.20
CA ALA A 744 13.16 -48.58 14.89
C ALA A 744 14.63 -49.01 14.84
N ILE A 745 15.38 -48.79 15.92
CA ILE A 745 16.77 -49.25 16.06
C ILE A 745 16.82 -50.78 16.07
N ALA A 746 15.94 -51.44 16.82
CA ALA A 746 15.82 -52.89 16.87
C ALA A 746 15.57 -53.49 15.47
N GLY A 747 14.66 -52.89 14.70
CA GLY A 747 14.40 -53.27 13.31
C GLY A 747 15.60 -53.03 12.38
N ALA A 748 16.26 -51.87 12.48
CA ALA A 748 17.42 -51.53 11.65
C ALA A 748 18.65 -52.41 11.93
N LEU A 749 18.75 -52.95 13.14
CA LEU A 749 19.89 -53.71 13.62
C LEU A 749 19.62 -55.23 13.75
N PHE A 750 18.42 -55.69 13.37
CA PHE A 750 17.93 -57.08 13.48
C PHE A 750 18.13 -57.69 14.87
N VAL A 751 17.77 -56.95 15.92
CA VAL A 751 17.86 -57.40 17.34
C VAL A 751 16.56 -57.10 18.09
N SER A 752 16.37 -57.69 19.28
CA SER A 752 15.21 -57.36 20.12
C SER A 752 15.29 -55.95 20.71
N VAL A 753 14.14 -55.33 20.99
CA VAL A 753 14.07 -54.02 21.68
C VAL A 753 14.76 -54.06 23.05
N LYS A 754 14.60 -55.17 23.78
CA LYS A 754 15.25 -55.41 25.08
C LYS A 754 16.78 -55.41 24.97
N THR A 755 17.32 -55.91 23.85
CA THR A 755 18.76 -55.87 23.55
C THR A 755 19.23 -54.43 23.33
N VAL A 756 18.47 -53.62 22.60
CA VAL A 756 18.77 -52.19 22.39
C VAL A 756 18.77 -51.43 23.71
N GLU A 757 17.79 -51.68 24.59
CA GLU A 757 17.72 -51.08 25.92
C GLU A 757 18.92 -51.47 26.80
N ALA A 758 19.31 -52.74 26.79
CA ALA A 758 20.49 -53.20 27.52
C ALA A 758 21.81 -52.59 27.02
N HIS A 759 21.92 -52.31 25.71
CA HIS A 759 23.05 -51.55 25.17
C HIS A 759 22.96 -50.08 25.54
N LEU A 760 21.79 -49.46 25.48
CA LEU A 760 21.59 -48.07 25.90
C LEU A 760 21.95 -47.84 27.37
N THR A 761 21.59 -48.75 28.27
CA THR A 761 22.00 -48.70 29.69
C THR A 761 23.52 -48.69 29.83
N ARG A 762 24.24 -49.49 29.04
CA ARG A 762 25.70 -49.50 29.02
C ARG A 762 26.28 -48.23 28.40
N VAL A 763 25.66 -47.69 27.35
CA VAL A 763 26.04 -46.40 26.75
C VAL A 763 25.85 -45.27 27.76
N PHE A 764 24.71 -45.20 28.45
CA PHE A 764 24.44 -44.23 29.52
C PHE A 764 25.52 -44.26 30.59
N ARG A 765 25.85 -45.46 31.09
CA ARG A 765 26.91 -45.66 32.07
C ARG A 765 28.29 -45.22 31.55
N LYS A 766 28.66 -45.62 30.33
CA LYS A 766 29.99 -45.33 29.75
C LYS A 766 30.16 -43.88 29.31
N THR A 767 29.07 -43.19 29.00
CA THR A 767 29.07 -41.77 28.59
C THR A 767 28.77 -40.82 29.73
N GLY A 768 28.46 -41.32 30.94
CA GLY A 768 28.07 -40.51 32.10
C GLY A 768 26.72 -39.82 31.94
N THR A 769 25.89 -40.23 30.97
CA THR A 769 24.58 -39.63 30.70
C THR A 769 23.47 -40.43 31.39
N ARG A 770 22.45 -39.75 31.92
CA ARG A 770 21.37 -40.38 32.73
C ARG A 770 20.05 -40.57 31.98
N SER A 771 19.96 -40.05 30.76
CA SER A 771 18.74 -40.13 29.96
C SER A 771 19.07 -40.02 28.47
N ARG A 772 18.15 -40.50 27.63
CA ARG A 772 18.23 -40.34 26.17
C ARG A 772 18.35 -38.88 25.76
N ALA A 773 17.65 -37.97 26.45
CA ALA A 773 17.74 -36.53 26.21
C ALA A 773 19.14 -35.97 26.58
N ALA A 774 19.74 -36.42 27.69
CA ALA A 774 21.09 -36.03 28.07
C ALA A 774 22.14 -36.57 27.08
N LEU A 775 21.92 -37.77 26.56
CA LEU A 775 22.77 -38.39 25.55
C LEU A 775 22.69 -37.68 24.19
N LEU A 776 21.49 -37.24 23.78
CA LEU A 776 21.29 -36.35 22.63
C LEU A 776 21.91 -34.96 22.83
N ALA A 777 21.81 -34.38 24.03
CA ALA A 777 22.42 -33.08 24.33
C ALA A 777 23.95 -33.13 24.33
N THR A 778 24.55 -34.30 24.61
CA THR A 778 26.01 -34.48 24.69
C THR A 778 26.63 -34.89 23.35
N PHE A 779 25.94 -35.72 22.56
CA PHE A 779 26.48 -36.32 21.33
C PHE A 779 25.66 -36.02 20.06
N GLY A 780 24.53 -35.33 20.16
CA GLY A 780 23.72 -34.95 19.02
C GLY A 780 24.35 -33.78 18.25
N ALA A 781 24.95 -34.07 17.10
CA ALA A 781 25.17 -33.03 16.10
C ALA A 781 23.80 -32.56 15.57
N ALA A 782 23.59 -31.24 15.53
CA ALA A 782 22.37 -30.64 14.98
C ALA A 782 22.15 -31.17 13.55
N ARG A 783 21.02 -31.85 13.32
CA ARG A 783 20.60 -32.21 11.96
C ARG A 783 19.67 -31.12 11.40
N PRO A 784 19.85 -30.72 10.13
CA PRO A 784 18.80 -30.08 9.36
C PRO A 784 17.66 -31.07 9.18
N THR A 785 16.43 -30.61 9.39
CA THR A 785 15.22 -31.41 9.26
C THR A 785 14.94 -31.69 7.78
N GLU A 786 15.21 -32.91 7.32
CA GLU A 786 14.64 -33.42 6.07
C GLU A 786 13.14 -33.66 6.24
N VAL A 787 12.40 -33.22 5.22
CA VAL A 787 10.96 -33.36 5.04
C VAL A 787 10.60 -34.84 4.95
N LEU A 788 9.83 -35.36 5.91
CA LEU A 788 9.14 -36.64 5.76
C LEU A 788 7.90 -36.42 4.87
N ALA A 789 7.98 -36.93 3.64
CA ALA A 789 6.83 -37.16 2.78
C ALA A 789 5.84 -38.17 3.43
N PRO A 790 4.54 -38.11 3.10
CA PRO A 790 3.53 -38.95 3.73
C PRO A 790 3.70 -40.42 3.34
N VAL A 791 3.65 -41.30 4.35
CA VAL A 791 3.54 -42.75 4.16
C VAL A 791 2.12 -43.04 3.70
N GLU A 792 1.97 -43.49 2.46
CA GLU A 792 0.74 -44.11 1.96
C GLU A 792 0.45 -45.38 2.76
N SER A 793 -0.68 -45.37 3.49
CA SER A 793 -1.27 -46.56 4.08
C SER A 793 -2.17 -47.22 3.02
N GLY A 794 -1.57 -48.09 2.21
CA GLY A 794 -2.29 -49.10 1.47
C GLY A 794 -2.78 -50.20 2.42
N ALA A 795 -4.10 -50.27 2.65
CA ALA A 795 -4.76 -51.46 3.17
C ALA A 795 -5.51 -52.11 2.01
N ALA A 796 -4.96 -53.22 1.51
CA ALA A 796 -5.68 -54.14 0.65
C ALA A 796 -6.57 -55.05 1.51
N ALA A 797 -7.84 -55.17 1.13
CA ALA A 797 -8.65 -56.34 1.43
C ALA A 797 -9.35 -56.76 0.14
N ARG A 798 -8.92 -57.91 -0.38
CA ARG A 798 -9.66 -58.74 -1.34
C ARG A 798 -10.86 -59.34 -0.61
N VAL A 799 -12.07 -59.13 -1.12
CA VAL A 799 -13.04 -60.12 -1.68
C VAL A 799 -14.17 -59.28 -2.28
#